data_AF-A0A4V6NN61-F1
#
_entry.id   AF-A0A4V6NN61-F1
#
_cell.length_a   1.000
_cell.length_b   1.000
_cell.length_c   1.000
_cell.angle_alpha   90.00
_cell.angle_beta   90.00
_cell.angle_gamma   90.00
#
_symmetry.space_group_name_H-M   'P 1'
#
loop_
_entity.id
_entity.type
_entity.pdbx_description
1 polymer ?
#
loop_
_entity_poly.entity_id
_entity_poly.type
_entity_poly.pdbx_seq_one_letter_code
_entity_poly.pdbx_strand_id
1 'polypeptide(L)'
;MGMRLGRVVLGVVLLGVGLLPSSAAATAAGGDGTEYYVDAVHGSDDAKGTSPDRAWRTLQKVNETTFDPGDRILLRAGQSWGGQLWPKGSGATHRPIVIDKYGPGAKPAIHGGGEVAETVRLFNQHDWEIRNLEVTNAKPLTGEPGTNLRDLRGIQVAGDVGGTLSHFVIDGVDVHDVTGEVNWIGGDVAGNKPGVTFQTGWDRSKNTGGIVFRGTVADIAAPGTATVLNDILVENSSVKRTSFAGIIVKQHTGSSEGAVKTGWGERANATDPRFTPHTNVVIRNNFIQQDGNDYACNGMYLTDVRGGLVEGNVVYRAGTSGIEAYYADDVVIQHNEVYETQQKAGGADSNAIDPDKATTRIVVQYNFVHHNGDGILICQFSFGDTVIRYNTIAGNSRYQIYLHSDRAATAKIYNNTIYSDRSDHLIYGYGSSLNATYDIRNNILYSTRANASLTTSPTITYDNNLYGGASLVVPQSDARPVLGDPLFTAALTGPYGTEESGPRLERALALVPTSGSAAVGTGVAIADNGGKDYAGTPVYQGLPDLGAFEYRTPQRQNWESINGVVRDQFGHPVEGATVVVETPRHTYRASTQAGGFYRIAGLPFGTVASVKASKDGYDAATATVVVRRGDTARQDLTIVLQDTDGSIAGRVLDQRAEALAGAVVTVRAGDEVIGSTRSGADGGFVVPDVPMGGGYTVVAELEGRQVVERGGISVLPATTADAGAFLLADPEREDLQVHEFDDLPTGALPDGSAGWTVSATGNAVDVVEVPSASDRSVRLTRTANTGGTAGTGVSQVFATPLRGLVTVEARVMRDQPYVSGSNWFGLPYLYNASGAAAVSLAFDKGNIIAYEGSTSRTVAPYELGRWYDVRLVVDTVNERFDLYLDGTRISDDQPFRTSMPALAGIAFYANSSNYGSAYVDDVRISYGI
;
A
#
# COMPACT_ATOMS: atom_id res chain seq x y z
N MET A 1 44.46 52.30 14.16
CA MET A 1 43.74 53.24 13.26
C MET A 1 42.28 52.80 13.24
N GLY A 2 41.52 53.18 14.28
CA GLY A 2 40.30 54.01 14.17
C GLY A 2 39.12 53.19 13.63
N MET A 3 38.07 52.81 14.38
CA MET A 3 37.10 53.70 15.00
C MET A 3 36.12 52.93 15.91
N ARG A 4 35.88 53.51 17.09
CA ARG A 4 34.60 53.73 17.81
C ARG A 4 33.62 52.57 18.06
N LEU A 5 33.49 52.30 19.37
CA LEU A 5 32.31 51.80 20.06
C LEU A 5 31.02 52.55 19.64
N GLY A 6 29.99 51.78 19.32
CA GLY A 6 28.59 52.19 19.40
C GLY A 6 27.85 51.23 20.36
N ARG A 7 27.53 51.72 21.56
CA ARG A 7 26.62 51.07 22.50
C ARG A 7 25.25 50.89 21.83
N VAL A 8 24.72 49.67 21.80
CA VAL A 8 23.28 49.45 21.61
C VAL A 8 22.74 48.84 22.88
N VAL A 9 21.82 49.59 23.48
CA VAL A 9 21.06 49.28 24.68
C VAL A 9 20.31 47.97 24.49
N LEU A 10 20.47 47.07 25.45
CA LEU A 10 19.72 45.82 25.57
C LEU A 10 18.26 46.17 25.90
N GLY A 11 17.45 46.36 24.85
CA GLY A 11 16.01 46.43 24.98
C GLY A 11 15.46 45.03 25.24
N VAL A 12 14.93 44.81 26.44
CA VAL A 12 14.10 43.66 26.77
C VAL A 12 12.90 43.69 25.84
N VAL A 13 12.90 42.87 24.78
CA VAL A 13 11.67 42.57 24.04
C VAL A 13 10.94 41.52 24.86
N LEU A 14 10.04 41.99 25.75
CA LEU A 14 8.89 41.19 26.13
C LEU A 14 8.20 40.79 24.82
N LEU A 15 8.21 39.50 24.49
CA LEU A 15 7.24 38.95 23.55
C LEU A 15 5.87 39.12 24.22
N GLY A 16 5.29 40.30 23.99
CA GLY A 16 3.87 40.53 24.19
C GLY A 16 3.16 39.44 23.42
N VAL A 17 2.24 38.77 24.11
CA VAL A 17 1.15 38.05 23.48
C VAL A 17 0.61 39.01 22.44
N GLY A 18 0.93 38.74 21.17
CA GLY A 18 0.24 39.35 20.06
C GLY A 18 -1.19 38.86 20.19
N LEU A 19 -1.99 39.64 20.90
CA LEU A 19 -3.37 39.84 20.50
C LEU A 19 -3.27 40.12 19.01
N LEU A 20 -3.47 39.07 18.21
CA LEU A 20 -3.99 39.22 16.87
C LEU A 20 -5.07 40.29 17.02
N PRO A 21 -5.09 41.34 16.19
CA PRO A 21 -6.23 42.22 16.21
C PRO A 21 -7.42 41.29 16.14
N SER A 22 -8.27 41.31 17.17
CA SER A 22 -9.63 40.87 16.98
C SER A 22 -10.00 41.64 15.72
N SER A 23 -10.30 40.91 14.65
CA SER A 23 -11.09 41.48 13.59
C SER A 23 -12.40 41.83 14.29
N ALA A 24 -12.41 42.99 14.95
CA ALA A 24 -13.59 43.81 15.07
C ALA A 24 -14.20 43.69 13.69
N ALA A 25 -15.39 43.07 13.66
CA ALA A 25 -16.15 42.89 12.44
C ALA A 25 -15.90 44.14 11.62
N ALA A 26 -15.20 43.99 10.50
CA ALA A 26 -15.17 45.03 9.52
C ALA A 26 -16.63 45.08 9.08
N THR A 27 -17.42 45.91 9.77
CA THR A 27 -18.69 46.39 9.29
C THR A 27 -18.35 46.87 7.90
N ALA A 28 -18.78 46.08 6.90
CA ALA A 28 -18.67 46.45 5.51
C ALA A 28 -19.13 47.92 5.46
N ALA A 29 -18.19 48.82 5.17
CA ALA A 29 -18.54 50.20 4.91
C ALA A 29 -19.57 50.14 3.79
N GLY A 30 -20.78 50.63 4.07
CA GLY A 30 -21.97 50.42 3.25
C GLY A 30 -21.71 50.74 1.78
N GLY A 31 -21.87 49.74 0.93
CA GLY A 31 -22.14 49.98 -0.48
C GLY A 31 -23.60 50.37 -0.64
N ASP A 32 -23.89 51.25 -1.60
CA ASP A 32 -25.18 51.92 -1.89
C ASP A 32 -26.38 50.99 -2.26
N GLY A 33 -26.49 49.80 -1.67
CA GLY A 33 -27.59 48.86 -1.86
C GLY A 33 -28.72 49.04 -0.83
N THR A 34 -29.90 48.53 -1.17
CA THR A 34 -31.09 48.59 -0.32
C THR A 34 -31.14 47.39 0.63
N GLU A 35 -31.41 47.64 1.90
CA GLU A 35 -31.69 46.59 2.87
C GLU A 35 -33.18 46.24 2.88
N TYR A 36 -33.49 44.97 2.72
CA TYR A 36 -34.82 44.41 2.80
C TYR A 36 -34.92 43.49 4.00
N TYR A 37 -35.94 43.69 4.83
CA TYR A 37 -36.16 42.98 6.08
C TYR A 37 -37.33 42.00 5.91
N VAL A 38 -37.18 40.78 6.43
CA VAL A 38 -38.20 39.73 6.38
C VAL A 38 -38.49 39.23 7.81
N ASP A 39 -39.74 39.31 8.25
CA ASP A 39 -40.23 38.87 9.57
C ASP A 39 -41.50 38.03 9.38
N ALA A 40 -41.41 36.71 9.56
CA ALA A 40 -42.50 35.76 9.42
C ALA A 40 -43.70 36.09 10.34
N VAL A 41 -43.43 36.68 11.50
CA VAL A 41 -44.45 36.91 12.54
C VAL A 41 -45.12 38.28 12.36
N HIS A 42 -44.32 39.35 12.30
CA HIS A 42 -44.78 40.73 12.33
C HIS A 42 -44.73 41.45 10.97
N GLY A 43 -44.15 40.83 9.95
CA GLY A 43 -44.05 41.40 8.62
C GLY A 43 -45.38 41.43 7.85
N SER A 44 -45.38 42.15 6.73
CA SER A 44 -46.48 42.22 5.76
C SER A 44 -45.91 42.38 4.35
N ASP A 45 -46.41 41.59 3.38
CA ASP A 45 -45.94 41.66 1.99
C ASP A 45 -46.46 42.89 1.22
N ASP A 46 -47.37 43.65 1.83
CA ASP A 46 -47.79 45.00 1.38
C ASP A 46 -46.82 46.10 1.86
N ALA A 47 -45.91 45.78 2.79
CA ALA A 47 -44.90 46.72 3.26
C ALA A 47 -43.77 46.89 2.23
N LYS A 48 -43.01 47.98 2.36
CA LYS A 48 -41.87 48.25 1.48
C LYS A 48 -40.69 47.30 1.71
N GLY A 49 -40.60 46.66 2.87
CA GLY A 49 -39.48 45.81 3.25
C GLY A 49 -38.24 46.58 3.72
N THR A 50 -38.16 47.90 3.53
CA THR A 50 -36.91 48.66 3.70
C THR A 50 -36.60 49.17 5.12
N SER A 51 -37.26 48.60 6.13
CA SER A 51 -36.94 48.84 7.56
C SER A 51 -37.48 47.69 8.41
N PRO A 52 -36.91 47.38 9.59
CA PRO A 52 -37.39 46.31 10.46
C PRO A 52 -38.89 46.39 10.78
N ASP A 53 -39.41 47.59 11.08
CA ASP A 53 -40.84 47.79 11.43
C ASP A 53 -41.79 47.69 10.23
N ARG A 54 -41.24 47.62 9.01
CA ARG A 54 -41.96 47.51 7.74
C ARG A 54 -41.43 46.33 6.91
N ALA A 55 -41.02 45.26 7.59
CA ALA A 55 -40.52 44.04 6.97
C ALA A 55 -41.58 43.33 6.11
N TRP A 56 -41.14 42.62 5.09
CA TRP A 56 -41.95 41.61 4.40
C TRP A 56 -42.21 40.41 5.30
N ARG A 57 -43.21 39.59 4.95
CA ARG A 57 -43.57 38.40 5.72
C ARG A 57 -43.04 37.12 5.11
N THR A 58 -43.16 36.96 3.80
CA THR A 58 -43.03 35.65 3.15
C THR A 58 -41.78 35.53 2.27
N LEU A 59 -41.33 34.29 2.06
CA LEU A 59 -40.32 33.98 1.03
C LEU A 59 -40.83 34.26 -0.37
N GLN A 60 -42.15 34.14 -0.60
CA GLN A 60 -42.73 34.43 -1.92
C GLN A 60 -42.43 35.87 -2.35
N LYS A 61 -42.58 36.85 -1.44
CA LYS A 61 -42.26 38.24 -1.74
C LYS A 61 -40.79 38.44 -2.11
N VAL A 62 -39.89 37.72 -1.43
CA VAL A 62 -38.45 37.72 -1.75
C VAL A 62 -38.20 37.10 -3.13
N ASN A 63 -38.83 35.96 -3.42
CA ASN A 63 -38.66 35.23 -4.69
C ASN A 63 -39.22 35.98 -5.91
N GLU A 64 -40.21 36.85 -5.71
CA GLU A 64 -40.78 37.72 -6.75
C GLU A 64 -39.98 39.00 -6.98
N THR A 65 -39.03 39.32 -6.10
CA THR A 65 -38.21 40.52 -6.17
C THR A 65 -36.91 40.25 -6.94
N THR A 66 -36.57 41.14 -7.87
CA THR A 66 -35.24 41.19 -8.49
C THR A 66 -34.41 42.23 -7.76
N PHE A 67 -33.32 41.78 -7.15
CA PHE A 67 -32.44 42.61 -6.33
C PHE A 67 -31.30 43.18 -7.18
N ASP A 68 -30.86 44.39 -6.80
CA ASP A 68 -29.77 45.12 -7.46
C ASP A 68 -28.43 44.89 -6.76
N PRO A 69 -27.29 45.11 -7.44
CA PRO A 69 -25.96 44.95 -6.84
C PRO A 69 -25.79 45.69 -5.51
N GLY A 70 -25.34 44.99 -4.47
CA GLY A 70 -25.14 45.52 -3.12
C GLY A 70 -26.37 45.44 -2.21
N ASP A 71 -27.53 45.01 -2.72
CA ASP A 71 -28.72 44.82 -1.89
C ASP A 71 -28.52 43.74 -0.81
N ARG A 72 -29.26 43.86 0.28
CA ARG A 72 -29.22 42.92 1.41
C ARG A 72 -30.61 42.40 1.73
N ILE A 73 -30.74 41.09 1.89
CA ILE A 73 -31.95 40.39 2.32
C ILE A 73 -31.72 39.89 3.76
N LEU A 74 -32.33 40.57 4.72
CA LEU A 74 -32.13 40.34 6.15
C LEU A 74 -33.34 39.59 6.73
N LEU A 75 -33.16 38.32 7.11
CA LEU A 75 -34.20 37.51 7.74
C LEU A 75 -34.13 37.61 9.28
N ARG A 76 -35.29 37.70 9.94
CA ARG A 76 -35.35 37.86 11.39
C ARG A 76 -34.80 36.63 12.10
N ALA A 77 -33.82 36.83 12.98
CA ALA A 77 -33.26 35.78 13.81
C ALA A 77 -34.34 35.06 14.64
N GLY A 78 -34.19 33.74 14.78
CA GLY A 78 -35.09 32.87 15.55
C GLY A 78 -36.46 32.58 14.92
N GLN A 79 -36.69 33.00 13.67
CA GLN A 79 -37.91 32.71 12.93
C GLN A 79 -37.68 31.68 11.83
N SER A 80 -38.76 31.07 11.34
CA SER A 80 -38.70 30.03 10.33
C SER A 80 -39.70 30.25 9.18
N TRP A 81 -39.32 29.75 8.01
CA TRP A 81 -40.13 29.75 6.80
C TRP A 81 -40.13 28.36 6.16
N GLY A 82 -41.28 27.97 5.61
CA GLY A 82 -41.42 26.77 4.79
C GLY A 82 -41.36 27.09 3.30
N GLY A 83 -40.79 26.18 2.50
CA GLY A 83 -40.71 26.27 1.04
C GLY A 83 -39.30 26.57 0.52
N GLN A 84 -39.23 27.07 -0.71
CA GLN A 84 -37.97 27.39 -1.39
C GLN A 84 -37.69 28.90 -1.32
N LEU A 85 -36.45 29.26 -0.97
CA LEU A 85 -35.89 30.59 -1.15
C LEU A 85 -35.11 30.62 -2.47
N TRP A 86 -35.60 31.39 -3.43
CA TRP A 86 -35.03 31.57 -4.77
C TRP A 86 -35.13 33.03 -5.21
N PRO A 87 -34.34 33.93 -4.59
CA PRO A 87 -34.32 35.35 -4.95
C PRO A 87 -33.75 35.55 -6.37
N LYS A 88 -34.06 36.69 -7.00
CA LYS A 88 -33.62 37.02 -8.36
C LYS A 88 -32.58 38.14 -8.37
N GLY A 89 -31.86 38.26 -9.49
CA GLY A 89 -30.82 39.26 -9.69
C GLY A 89 -29.41 38.71 -9.47
N SER A 90 -28.43 39.51 -9.84
CA SER A 90 -27.01 39.25 -9.65
C SER A 90 -26.36 40.49 -9.06
N GLY A 91 -25.33 40.28 -8.26
CA GLY A 91 -24.50 41.37 -7.78
C GLY A 91 -23.60 41.93 -8.88
N ALA A 92 -22.59 42.65 -8.44
CA ALA A 92 -21.47 43.05 -9.25
C ALA A 92 -20.18 42.91 -8.43
N THR A 93 -19.03 42.94 -9.09
CA THR A 93 -17.73 42.90 -8.42
C THR A 93 -17.65 43.96 -7.31
N HIS A 94 -17.30 43.52 -6.09
CA HIS A 94 -17.29 44.33 -4.85
C HIS A 94 -18.65 44.86 -4.36
N ARG A 95 -19.74 44.46 -4.99
CA ARG A 95 -21.13 44.78 -4.61
C ARG A 95 -22.01 43.52 -4.73
N PRO A 96 -21.71 42.46 -3.96
CA PRO A 96 -22.52 41.25 -3.99
C PRO A 96 -23.92 41.52 -3.42
N ILE A 97 -24.89 40.68 -3.79
CA ILE A 97 -26.17 40.63 -3.08
C ILE A 97 -26.00 39.68 -1.89
N VAL A 98 -26.43 40.12 -0.71
CA VAL A 98 -26.17 39.40 0.55
C VAL A 98 -27.48 38.94 1.18
N ILE A 99 -27.59 37.64 1.49
CA ILE A 99 -28.60 37.11 2.40
C ILE A 99 -27.95 36.95 3.77
N ASP A 100 -28.58 37.52 4.81
CA ASP A 100 -28.06 37.46 6.18
C ASP A 100 -29.20 37.50 7.20
N LYS A 101 -28.87 37.44 8.49
CA LYS A 101 -29.81 37.62 9.59
C LYS A 101 -29.82 39.04 10.12
N TYR A 102 -30.93 39.44 10.75
CA TYR A 102 -30.97 40.60 11.64
C TYR A 102 -31.62 40.29 12.99
N GLY A 103 -31.22 41.05 14.00
CA GLY A 103 -31.63 40.85 15.38
C GLY A 103 -30.87 39.73 16.10
N PRO A 104 -30.99 39.66 17.43
CA PRO A 104 -30.34 38.63 18.24
C PRO A 104 -31.09 37.29 18.15
N GLY A 105 -30.37 36.18 18.40
CA GLY A 105 -30.95 34.85 18.49
C GLY A 105 -30.38 33.85 17.49
N ALA A 106 -31.05 32.70 17.40
CA ALA A 106 -30.74 31.61 16.47
C ALA A 106 -30.80 32.07 15.01
N LYS A 107 -30.16 31.32 14.11
CA LYS A 107 -30.19 31.59 12.68
C LYS A 107 -31.64 31.50 12.15
N PRO A 108 -32.07 32.38 11.24
CA PRO A 108 -33.35 32.20 10.53
C PRO A 108 -33.35 30.86 9.78
N ALA A 109 -34.42 30.09 9.96
CA ALA A 109 -34.52 28.73 9.44
C ALA A 109 -35.39 28.65 8.18
N ILE A 110 -34.92 27.92 7.16
CA ILE A 110 -35.66 27.66 5.93
C ILE A 110 -35.82 26.15 5.78
N HIS A 111 -37.07 25.71 5.68
CA HIS A 111 -37.44 24.30 5.62
C HIS A 111 -38.05 23.97 4.25
N GLY A 112 -37.28 23.29 3.40
CA GLY A 112 -37.78 22.78 2.12
C GLY A 112 -38.77 21.62 2.28
N GLY A 113 -38.73 20.93 3.43
CA GLY A 113 -39.68 19.89 3.80
C GLY A 113 -39.67 18.64 2.91
N GLY A 114 -38.66 18.47 2.05
CA GLY A 114 -38.65 17.43 1.02
C GLY A 114 -39.69 17.66 -0.08
N GLU A 115 -40.23 18.87 -0.20
CA GLU A 115 -41.24 19.25 -1.22
C GLU A 115 -40.62 20.05 -2.37
N VAL A 116 -39.39 20.55 -2.20
CA VAL A 116 -38.64 21.30 -3.21
C VAL A 116 -37.26 20.67 -3.40
N ALA A 117 -36.76 20.65 -4.63
CA ALA A 117 -35.47 20.04 -4.94
C ALA A 117 -34.32 20.76 -4.19
N GLU A 118 -34.37 22.08 -4.06
CA GLU A 118 -33.39 22.88 -3.32
C GLU A 118 -34.09 23.82 -2.36
N THR A 119 -33.67 23.86 -1.10
CA THR A 119 -34.30 24.78 -0.13
C THR A 119 -33.86 26.22 -0.36
N VAL A 120 -32.58 26.42 -0.68
CA VAL A 120 -32.06 27.71 -1.17
C VAL A 120 -31.47 27.49 -2.55
N ARG A 121 -31.92 28.27 -3.54
CA ARG A 121 -31.54 28.12 -4.95
C ARG A 121 -30.98 29.42 -5.49
N LEU A 122 -29.78 29.35 -6.07
CA LEU A 122 -29.25 30.32 -7.01
C LEU A 122 -29.08 29.64 -8.37
N PHE A 123 -29.66 30.20 -9.43
CA PHE A 123 -29.61 29.62 -10.78
C PHE A 123 -29.36 30.70 -11.85
N ASN A 124 -28.24 30.60 -12.57
CA ASN A 124 -27.77 31.63 -13.52
C ASN A 124 -27.55 33.00 -12.88
N GLN A 125 -27.09 33.02 -11.63
CA GLN A 125 -26.80 34.21 -10.85
C GLN A 125 -25.30 34.26 -10.51
N HIS A 126 -24.76 35.44 -10.25
CA HIS A 126 -23.36 35.66 -9.85
C HIS A 126 -23.26 36.79 -8.81
N ASP A 127 -22.12 36.89 -8.13
CA ASP A 127 -21.84 37.84 -7.06
C ASP A 127 -22.87 37.76 -5.91
N TRP A 128 -22.95 36.59 -5.26
CA TRP A 128 -23.89 36.34 -4.15
C TRP A 128 -23.17 35.86 -2.89
N GLU A 129 -23.67 36.32 -1.75
CA GLU A 129 -23.27 35.83 -0.43
C GLU A 129 -24.50 35.32 0.35
N ILE A 130 -24.39 34.14 0.95
CA ILE A 130 -25.42 33.54 1.81
C ILE A 130 -24.79 33.32 3.18
N ARG A 131 -25.34 34.00 4.19
CA ARG A 131 -24.77 34.03 5.53
C ARG A 131 -25.79 33.69 6.60
N ASN A 132 -25.32 33.03 7.66
CA ASN A 132 -26.05 32.88 8.93
C ASN A 132 -27.47 32.28 8.82
N LEU A 133 -27.69 31.33 7.91
CA LEU A 133 -28.96 30.62 7.74
C LEU A 133 -28.93 29.23 8.37
N GLU A 134 -30.08 28.76 8.86
CA GLU A 134 -30.34 27.34 9.09
C GLU A 134 -31.15 26.80 7.89
N VAL A 135 -30.73 25.69 7.29
CA VAL A 135 -31.34 25.15 6.07
C VAL A 135 -31.56 23.64 6.21
N THR A 136 -32.79 23.20 5.96
CA THR A 136 -33.17 21.78 6.02
C THR A 136 -34.01 21.37 4.83
N ASN A 137 -33.86 20.11 4.39
CA ASN A 137 -34.68 19.56 3.30
C ASN A 137 -34.99 18.07 3.53
N ALA A 138 -35.54 17.78 4.71
CA ALA A 138 -35.84 16.41 5.10
C ALA A 138 -37.23 16.01 4.63
N LYS A 139 -37.33 14.88 3.93
CA LYS A 139 -38.55 14.10 3.80
C LYS A 139 -38.57 13.07 4.95
N PRO A 140 -39.54 13.11 5.87
CA PRO A 140 -39.60 12.15 6.97
C PRO A 140 -39.71 10.70 6.50
N LEU A 141 -39.13 9.78 7.27
CA LEU A 141 -39.26 8.35 7.04
C LEU A 141 -40.71 7.89 7.31
N THR A 142 -41.31 7.13 6.38
CA THR A 142 -42.69 6.62 6.51
C THR A 142 -42.77 5.11 6.79
N GLY A 143 -41.63 4.41 6.85
CA GLY A 143 -41.57 2.96 7.07
C GLY A 143 -40.16 2.40 6.85
N GLU A 144 -39.88 1.93 5.64
CA GLU A 144 -38.61 1.28 5.26
C GLU A 144 -37.49 2.32 5.03
N PRO A 145 -36.29 2.14 5.62
CA PRO A 145 -35.15 3.04 5.42
C PRO A 145 -34.86 3.28 3.93
N GLY A 146 -34.61 4.54 3.54
CA GLY A 146 -34.26 4.89 2.17
C GLY A 146 -35.46 5.22 1.26
N THR A 147 -36.67 4.78 1.60
CA THR A 147 -37.88 5.05 0.77
C THR A 147 -38.29 6.52 0.70
N ASN A 148 -37.83 7.33 1.67
CA ASN A 148 -38.05 8.77 1.74
C ASN A 148 -37.01 9.59 0.96
N LEU A 149 -35.92 8.98 0.48
CA LEU A 149 -34.85 9.72 -0.22
C LEU A 149 -35.31 10.20 -1.60
N ARG A 150 -35.00 11.45 -1.93
CA ARG A 150 -35.38 12.10 -3.20
C ARG A 150 -34.21 12.92 -3.74
N ASP A 151 -34.35 13.50 -4.93
CA ASP A 151 -33.34 14.39 -5.49
C ASP A 151 -33.32 15.77 -4.78
N LEU A 152 -32.75 15.84 -3.58
CA LEU A 152 -32.83 16.98 -2.65
C LEU A 152 -31.47 17.61 -2.33
N ARG A 153 -31.48 18.93 -2.13
CA ARG A 153 -30.35 19.77 -1.69
C ARG A 153 -30.77 20.75 -0.60
N GLY A 154 -29.84 21.10 0.26
CA GLY A 154 -29.99 22.26 1.16
C GLY A 154 -29.84 23.56 0.36
N ILE A 155 -28.60 23.92 0.05
CA ILE A 155 -28.24 25.10 -0.74
C ILE A 155 -27.68 24.65 -2.09
N GLN A 156 -28.17 25.20 -3.19
CA GLN A 156 -27.61 24.96 -4.52
C GLN A 156 -27.27 26.26 -5.24
N VAL A 157 -26.07 26.28 -5.83
CA VAL A 157 -25.64 27.25 -6.82
C VAL A 157 -25.42 26.50 -8.13
N ALA A 158 -26.16 26.85 -9.17
CA ALA A 158 -26.03 26.21 -10.47
C ALA A 158 -26.19 27.19 -11.62
N GLY A 159 -25.79 26.76 -12.81
CA GLY A 159 -26.11 27.49 -14.02
C GLY A 159 -25.89 26.70 -15.31
N ASP A 160 -26.46 27.21 -16.40
CA ASP A 160 -26.41 26.67 -17.75
C ASP A 160 -26.14 27.74 -18.83
N VAL A 161 -25.56 28.87 -18.42
CA VAL A 161 -25.34 30.05 -19.28
C VAL A 161 -24.34 29.86 -20.42
N GLY A 162 -23.49 28.83 -20.38
CA GLY A 162 -22.40 28.67 -21.35
C GLY A 162 -21.34 29.77 -21.23
N GLY A 163 -20.83 29.96 -20.02
CA GLY A 163 -19.89 31.02 -19.65
C GLY A 163 -19.51 30.93 -18.17
N THR A 164 -18.85 31.97 -17.65
CA THR A 164 -18.42 31.98 -16.24
C THR A 164 -19.40 32.72 -15.34
N LEU A 165 -19.80 32.09 -14.24
CA LEU A 165 -20.48 32.74 -13.12
C LEU A 165 -19.50 32.82 -11.95
N SER A 166 -19.30 34.00 -11.38
CA SER A 166 -18.26 34.26 -10.39
C SER A 166 -18.81 34.72 -9.04
N HIS A 167 -18.02 34.49 -8.01
CA HIS A 167 -18.17 35.02 -6.67
C HIS A 167 -19.40 34.49 -5.92
N PHE A 168 -19.16 33.43 -5.15
CA PHE A 168 -20.16 32.79 -4.29
C PHE A 168 -19.58 32.56 -2.91
N VAL A 169 -20.14 33.20 -1.90
CA VAL A 169 -19.75 33.00 -0.49
C VAL A 169 -20.88 32.33 0.26
N ILE A 170 -20.60 31.19 0.88
CA ILE A 170 -21.49 30.52 1.83
C ILE A 170 -20.76 30.52 3.19
N ASP A 171 -21.23 31.34 4.13
CA ASP A 171 -20.52 31.59 5.39
C ASP A 171 -21.42 31.48 6.62
N GLY A 172 -20.97 30.71 7.61
CA GLY A 172 -21.68 30.60 8.88
C GLY A 172 -23.08 29.99 8.76
N VAL A 173 -23.34 29.13 7.78
CA VAL A 173 -24.65 28.45 7.63
C VAL A 173 -24.69 27.12 8.39
N ASP A 174 -25.87 26.72 8.83
CA ASP A 174 -26.15 25.39 9.41
C ASP A 174 -27.07 24.62 8.45
N VAL A 175 -26.49 23.76 7.62
CA VAL A 175 -27.26 22.92 6.69
C VAL A 175 -27.38 21.53 7.28
N HIS A 176 -28.59 21.06 7.54
CA HIS A 176 -28.76 19.73 8.12
C HIS A 176 -30.06 19.03 7.70
N ASP A 177 -30.07 17.71 7.88
CA ASP A 177 -31.22 16.87 7.58
C ASP A 177 -31.69 17.06 6.12
N VAL A 178 -30.82 16.68 5.18
CA VAL A 178 -31.12 16.68 3.75
C VAL A 178 -31.18 15.24 3.25
N THR A 179 -32.38 14.75 2.97
CA THR A 179 -32.64 13.33 2.66
C THR A 179 -32.52 13.06 1.16
N GLY A 180 -31.33 13.27 0.62
CA GLY A 180 -31.00 13.02 -0.79
C GLY A 180 -30.91 11.54 -1.17
N GLU A 181 -31.20 11.22 -2.43
CA GLU A 181 -30.94 9.88 -2.99
C GLU A 181 -29.45 9.59 -3.19
N VAL A 182 -29.09 8.32 -3.10
CA VAL A 182 -27.72 7.81 -3.30
C VAL A 182 -27.63 7.21 -4.71
N ASN A 183 -27.13 8.00 -5.64
CA ASN A 183 -26.91 7.55 -7.01
C ASN A 183 -25.42 7.31 -7.25
N TRP A 184 -25.08 6.04 -7.47
CA TRP A 184 -23.73 5.58 -7.79
C TRP A 184 -23.47 5.59 -9.29
N ILE A 185 -22.24 5.95 -9.67
CA ILE A 185 -21.79 6.02 -11.07
C ILE A 185 -21.79 4.62 -11.70
N GLY A 186 -21.16 3.65 -11.04
CA GLY A 186 -21.05 2.25 -11.43
C GLY A 186 -21.81 1.31 -10.48
N GLY A 187 -21.43 0.03 -10.43
CA GLY A 187 -22.02 -1.00 -9.56
C GLY A 187 -22.95 -1.99 -10.29
N ASP A 188 -23.54 -2.92 -9.53
CA ASP A 188 -24.51 -3.89 -10.04
C ASP A 188 -25.94 -3.41 -9.77
N VAL A 189 -26.76 -3.32 -10.82
CA VAL A 189 -28.18 -2.93 -10.71
C VAL A 189 -29.00 -3.92 -9.87
N ALA A 190 -28.57 -5.19 -9.78
CA ALA A 190 -29.17 -6.16 -8.87
C ALA A 190 -28.96 -5.78 -7.38
N GLY A 191 -27.98 -4.92 -7.10
CA GLY A 191 -27.70 -4.38 -5.78
C GLY A 191 -28.54 -3.17 -5.38
N ASN A 192 -29.41 -2.65 -6.26
CA ASN A 192 -30.27 -1.51 -5.95
C ASN A 192 -31.15 -1.79 -4.73
N LYS A 193 -31.32 -0.76 -3.89
CA LYS A 193 -32.13 -0.78 -2.66
C LYS A 193 -32.95 0.51 -2.61
N PRO A 194 -33.95 0.63 -1.72
CA PRO A 194 -34.67 1.89 -1.56
C PRO A 194 -33.72 3.08 -1.37
N GLY A 195 -33.84 4.07 -2.25
CA GLY A 195 -33.02 5.28 -2.23
C GLY A 195 -31.56 5.11 -2.69
N VAL A 196 -31.16 3.91 -3.14
CA VAL A 196 -29.82 3.62 -3.70
C VAL A 196 -29.95 3.08 -5.13
N THR A 197 -29.35 3.78 -6.09
CA THR A 197 -29.34 3.37 -7.50
C THR A 197 -27.92 3.29 -8.04
N PHE A 198 -27.54 2.13 -8.58
CA PHE A 198 -26.28 1.90 -9.28
C PHE A 198 -26.40 2.14 -10.79
N GLN A 199 -25.25 2.27 -11.46
CA GLN A 199 -25.13 2.52 -12.92
C GLN A 199 -25.87 3.79 -13.41
N THR A 200 -25.86 4.85 -12.61
CA THR A 200 -26.60 6.08 -12.97
C THR A 200 -25.88 6.99 -13.96
N GLY A 201 -24.60 6.72 -14.24
CA GLY A 201 -23.73 7.63 -14.98
C GLY A 201 -23.36 8.87 -14.14
N TRP A 202 -22.38 9.62 -14.59
CA TRP A 202 -21.82 10.75 -13.84
C TRP A 202 -22.86 11.85 -13.58
N ASP A 203 -23.47 12.36 -14.65
CA ASP A 203 -24.38 13.50 -14.63
C ASP A 203 -25.56 13.33 -13.66
N ARG A 204 -26.05 12.10 -13.44
CA ARG A 204 -27.15 11.80 -12.51
C ARG A 204 -26.67 11.36 -11.12
N SER A 205 -25.42 10.94 -10.99
CA SER A 205 -24.81 10.53 -9.72
C SER A 205 -24.41 11.73 -8.84
N LYS A 206 -24.33 11.48 -7.52
CA LYS A 206 -23.76 12.41 -6.52
C LYS A 206 -24.29 13.85 -6.62
N ASN A 207 -25.56 14.05 -6.95
CA ASN A 207 -26.15 15.37 -7.16
C ASN A 207 -26.89 15.93 -5.94
N THR A 208 -27.04 15.14 -4.88
CA THR A 208 -27.79 15.49 -3.67
C THR A 208 -26.82 15.75 -2.51
N GLY A 209 -27.17 16.67 -1.61
CA GLY A 209 -26.31 16.98 -0.48
C GLY A 209 -26.66 18.26 0.26
N GLY A 210 -25.78 18.65 1.18
CA GLY A 210 -25.94 19.90 1.94
C GLY A 210 -25.81 21.13 1.04
N ILE A 211 -24.59 21.39 0.56
CA ILE A 211 -24.24 22.55 -0.26
C ILE A 211 -23.70 22.04 -1.62
N VAL A 212 -24.33 22.44 -2.72
CA VAL A 212 -24.08 21.86 -4.04
C VAL A 212 -23.81 22.95 -5.08
N PHE A 213 -22.66 22.89 -5.74
CA PHE A 213 -22.25 23.77 -6.84
C PHE A 213 -22.21 22.98 -8.15
N ARG A 214 -22.93 23.43 -9.18
CA ARG A 214 -23.05 22.69 -10.45
C ARG A 214 -22.98 23.53 -11.72
N GLY A 215 -22.04 23.21 -12.60
CA GLY A 215 -22.11 23.53 -14.01
C GLY A 215 -23.06 22.57 -14.74
N THR A 216 -24.08 23.09 -15.40
CA THR A 216 -25.09 22.32 -16.16
C THR A 216 -25.25 22.86 -17.57
N VAL A 217 -26.15 22.26 -18.35
CA VAL A 217 -26.50 22.66 -19.72
C VAL A 217 -28.01 22.71 -19.89
N ALA A 218 -28.49 23.63 -20.73
CA ALA A 218 -29.91 23.79 -21.01
C ALA A 218 -30.45 22.66 -21.91
N ASP A 219 -29.63 22.17 -22.84
CA ASP A 219 -29.95 21.06 -23.74
C ASP A 219 -28.81 20.04 -23.74
N ILE A 220 -29.07 18.85 -23.19
CA ILE A 220 -28.09 17.77 -23.10
C ILE A 220 -27.70 17.19 -24.47
N ALA A 221 -28.57 17.30 -25.48
CA ALA A 221 -28.30 16.84 -26.85
C ALA A 221 -27.51 17.88 -27.66
N ALA A 222 -27.47 19.14 -27.20
CA ALA A 222 -26.73 20.24 -27.79
C ALA A 222 -26.11 21.14 -26.71
N PRO A 223 -25.14 20.63 -25.92
CA PRO A 223 -24.69 21.26 -24.67
C PRO A 223 -24.01 22.63 -24.83
N GLY A 224 -23.60 23.01 -26.05
CA GLY A 224 -23.01 24.32 -26.30
C GLY A 224 -21.61 24.46 -25.71
N THR A 225 -21.44 25.38 -24.76
CA THR A 225 -20.18 25.65 -24.06
C THR A 225 -20.35 25.46 -22.56
N ALA A 226 -19.25 25.19 -21.85
CA ALA A 226 -19.30 24.88 -20.42
C ALA A 226 -19.76 26.07 -19.59
N THR A 227 -20.59 25.82 -18.59
CA THR A 227 -20.83 26.78 -17.50
C THR A 227 -19.79 26.56 -16.41
N VAL A 228 -18.95 27.57 -16.17
CA VAL A 228 -17.88 27.51 -15.16
C VAL A 228 -18.27 28.36 -13.96
N LEU A 229 -18.38 27.73 -12.80
CA LEU A 229 -18.38 28.42 -11.52
C LEU A 229 -16.94 28.77 -11.11
N ASN A 230 -16.74 30.02 -10.70
CA ASN A 230 -15.46 30.59 -10.29
C ASN A 230 -15.61 31.34 -8.97
N ASP A 231 -14.54 31.38 -8.17
CA ASP A 231 -14.48 32.12 -6.89
C ASP A 231 -15.58 31.64 -5.92
N ILE A 232 -15.46 30.36 -5.53
CA ILE A 232 -16.35 29.71 -4.56
C ILE A 232 -15.66 29.71 -3.21
N LEU A 233 -16.32 30.23 -2.18
CA LEU A 233 -15.89 30.17 -0.78
C LEU A 233 -16.99 29.55 0.07
N VAL A 234 -16.70 28.43 0.71
CA VAL A 234 -17.54 27.84 1.77
C VAL A 234 -16.76 27.87 3.07
N GLU A 235 -17.23 28.63 4.05
CA GLU A 235 -16.52 28.77 5.31
C GLU A 235 -17.37 28.84 6.57
N ASN A 236 -16.75 28.50 7.70
CA ASN A 236 -17.31 28.61 9.06
C ASN A 236 -18.69 27.97 9.22
N SER A 237 -19.02 26.98 8.38
CA SER A 237 -20.35 26.40 8.25
C SER A 237 -20.42 25.00 8.82
N SER A 238 -21.61 24.60 9.28
CA SER A 238 -21.90 23.24 9.71
C SER A 238 -22.79 22.52 8.71
N VAL A 239 -22.39 21.31 8.29
CA VAL A 239 -23.17 20.46 7.39
C VAL A 239 -23.37 19.09 8.03
N LYS A 240 -24.63 18.74 8.36
CA LYS A 240 -24.92 17.58 9.21
C LYS A 240 -26.01 16.67 8.65
N ARG A 241 -25.80 15.35 8.67
CA ARG A 241 -26.80 14.34 8.27
C ARG A 241 -27.40 14.63 6.88
N THR A 242 -26.54 14.71 5.88
CA THR A 242 -26.94 14.96 4.49
C THR A 242 -26.60 13.77 3.61
N SER A 243 -27.50 13.43 2.71
CA SER A 243 -27.28 12.46 1.64
C SER A 243 -27.26 13.20 0.30
N PHE A 244 -26.42 12.87 -0.68
CA PHE A 244 -25.30 11.93 -0.69
C PHE A 244 -24.05 12.48 0.01
N ALA A 245 -23.78 13.79 -0.08
CA ALA A 245 -22.58 14.40 0.50
C ALA A 245 -22.87 15.67 1.33
N GLY A 246 -21.86 16.14 2.06
CA GLY A 246 -21.88 17.46 2.71
C GLY A 246 -21.77 18.60 1.71
N ILE A 247 -20.60 18.75 1.09
CA ILE A 247 -20.30 19.81 0.10
C ILE A 247 -19.89 19.19 -1.24
N ILE A 248 -20.49 19.63 -2.35
CA ILE A 248 -20.25 19.12 -3.70
C ILE A 248 -19.92 20.26 -4.66
N VAL A 249 -18.92 20.07 -5.51
CA VAL A 249 -18.63 20.89 -6.68
C VAL A 249 -18.54 19.97 -7.89
N LYS A 250 -19.31 20.23 -8.97
CA LYS A 250 -19.42 19.29 -10.10
C LYS A 250 -19.74 19.92 -11.45
N GLN A 251 -19.05 19.47 -12.51
CA GLN A 251 -19.29 19.88 -13.90
C GLN A 251 -20.12 18.84 -14.67
N HIS A 252 -20.82 19.30 -15.72
CA HIS A 252 -21.50 18.43 -16.69
C HIS A 252 -20.50 17.69 -17.59
N THR A 253 -20.70 16.38 -17.78
CA THR A 253 -19.79 15.54 -18.58
C THR A 253 -20.43 15.00 -19.86
N GLY A 254 -21.76 14.94 -19.92
CA GLY A 254 -22.49 14.34 -21.03
C GLY A 254 -22.57 12.81 -20.94
N SER A 255 -22.65 12.29 -19.72
CA SER A 255 -22.76 10.85 -19.45
C SER A 255 -24.21 10.36 -19.32
N SER A 256 -25.19 11.27 -19.24
CA SER A 256 -26.61 10.90 -19.20
C SER A 256 -27.07 10.27 -20.52
N GLU A 257 -28.12 9.45 -20.46
CA GLU A 257 -28.78 8.94 -21.66
C GLU A 257 -29.24 10.10 -22.57
N GLY A 258 -28.90 10.01 -23.86
CA GLY A 258 -29.20 11.04 -24.86
C GLY A 258 -28.29 12.28 -24.81
N ALA A 259 -27.34 12.36 -23.87
CA ALA A 259 -26.42 13.47 -23.77
C ALA A 259 -25.19 13.33 -24.70
N VAL A 260 -24.64 14.46 -25.13
CA VAL A 260 -23.37 14.51 -25.87
C VAL A 260 -22.21 14.62 -24.89
N LYS A 261 -21.27 13.67 -24.93
CA LYS A 261 -20.03 13.73 -24.14
C LYS A 261 -19.25 15.00 -24.47
N THR A 262 -18.97 15.82 -23.45
CA THR A 262 -18.39 17.15 -23.63
C THR A 262 -16.87 17.16 -23.49
N GLY A 263 -16.34 16.32 -22.60
CA GLY A 263 -14.94 16.37 -22.17
C GLY A 263 -14.63 17.51 -21.20
N TRP A 264 -15.65 18.23 -20.69
CA TRP A 264 -15.45 19.37 -19.78
C TRP A 264 -15.13 18.93 -18.35
N GLY A 265 -15.88 17.95 -17.82
CA GLY A 265 -15.62 17.30 -16.52
C GLY A 265 -15.09 15.86 -16.64
N GLU A 266 -14.76 15.41 -17.85
CA GLU A 266 -14.05 14.13 -18.06
C GLU A 266 -12.85 14.42 -18.94
N ARG A 267 -11.64 14.23 -18.41
CA ARG A 267 -10.38 14.49 -19.14
C ARG A 267 -9.73 13.19 -19.59
N ALA A 268 -9.29 13.15 -20.84
CA ALA A 268 -8.66 11.97 -21.43
C ALA A 268 -7.18 11.80 -21.02
N ASN A 269 -6.51 12.89 -20.64
CA ASN A 269 -5.12 12.89 -20.16
C ASN A 269 -4.85 14.16 -19.33
N ALA A 270 -3.59 14.32 -18.87
CA ALA A 270 -3.19 15.43 -18.03
C ALA A 270 -3.32 16.83 -18.65
N THR A 271 -3.29 16.90 -19.98
CA THR A 271 -3.27 18.14 -20.76
C THR A 271 -4.48 18.25 -21.70
N ASP A 272 -5.59 17.56 -21.39
CA ASP A 272 -6.78 17.58 -22.26
C ASP A 272 -7.31 19.02 -22.41
N PRO A 273 -7.28 19.62 -23.61
CA PRO A 273 -7.66 21.01 -23.80
C PRO A 273 -9.17 21.25 -23.67
N ARG A 274 -9.99 20.20 -23.64
CA ARG A 274 -11.44 20.31 -23.43
C ARG A 274 -11.81 20.42 -21.96
N PHE A 275 -10.91 20.02 -21.06
CA PHE A 275 -11.16 20.05 -19.62
C PHE A 275 -11.41 21.49 -19.17
N THR A 276 -12.63 21.76 -18.71
CA THR A 276 -13.13 23.10 -18.40
C THR A 276 -13.65 23.13 -16.97
N PRO A 277 -12.73 23.05 -15.98
CA PRO A 277 -13.06 22.91 -14.56
C PRO A 277 -13.61 24.20 -13.95
N HIS A 278 -14.30 24.05 -12.83
CA HIS A 278 -14.53 25.10 -11.85
C HIS A 278 -13.20 25.59 -11.26
N THR A 279 -13.10 26.86 -10.92
CA THR A 279 -11.82 27.49 -10.54
C THR A 279 -11.92 28.30 -9.25
N ASN A 280 -10.80 28.45 -8.55
CA ASN A 280 -10.70 29.23 -7.31
C ASN A 280 -11.73 28.78 -6.26
N VAL A 281 -11.67 27.50 -5.90
CA VAL A 281 -12.58 26.89 -4.93
C VAL A 281 -11.87 26.79 -3.58
N VAL A 282 -12.41 27.44 -2.56
CA VAL A 282 -11.92 27.40 -1.19
C VAL A 282 -13.00 26.83 -0.26
N ILE A 283 -12.67 25.77 0.45
CA ILE A 283 -13.54 25.17 1.48
C ILE A 283 -12.77 25.15 2.79
N ARG A 284 -13.14 26.00 3.74
CA ARG A 284 -12.36 26.14 4.99
C ARG A 284 -13.15 26.26 6.27
N ASN A 285 -12.58 25.81 7.38
CA ASN A 285 -13.16 25.97 8.72
C ASN A 285 -14.61 25.43 8.86
N ASN A 286 -14.97 24.42 8.08
CA ASN A 286 -16.30 23.81 8.14
C ASN A 286 -16.30 22.59 9.06
N PHE A 287 -17.46 22.32 9.66
CA PHE A 287 -17.72 21.11 10.43
C PHE A 287 -18.74 20.22 9.70
N ILE A 288 -18.28 19.06 9.23
CA ILE A 288 -19.11 18.09 8.51
C ILE A 288 -19.28 16.85 9.37
N GLN A 289 -20.52 16.57 9.79
CA GLN A 289 -20.84 15.42 10.63
C GLN A 289 -21.92 14.57 9.98
N GLN A 290 -21.61 13.29 9.76
CA GLN A 290 -22.49 12.39 9.02
C GLN A 290 -22.92 11.17 9.86
N ASP A 291 -22.81 11.23 11.17
CA ASP A 291 -23.30 10.17 12.05
C ASP A 291 -24.84 10.07 12.05
N GLY A 292 -25.36 8.87 12.33
CA GLY A 292 -26.81 8.63 12.37
C GLY A 292 -27.54 8.70 11.03
N ASN A 293 -26.83 8.86 9.91
CA ASN A 293 -27.38 8.76 8.55
C ASN A 293 -26.60 7.72 7.73
N ASP A 294 -27.26 6.61 7.39
CA ASP A 294 -26.68 5.48 6.63
C ASP A 294 -26.51 5.78 5.13
N TYR A 295 -27.00 6.92 4.67
CA TYR A 295 -26.95 7.38 3.27
C TYR A 295 -26.03 8.59 3.06
N ALA A 296 -25.32 8.99 4.11
CA ALA A 296 -24.33 10.06 4.07
C ALA A 296 -22.97 9.54 3.61
N CYS A 297 -22.80 9.39 2.30
CA CYS A 297 -21.61 8.80 1.70
C CYS A 297 -20.38 9.70 1.80
N ASN A 298 -20.42 10.94 1.28
CA ASN A 298 -19.22 11.78 1.24
C ASN A 298 -19.26 12.94 2.24
N GLY A 299 -18.12 13.31 2.81
CA GLY A 299 -17.99 14.59 3.50
C GLY A 299 -17.95 15.73 2.50
N MET A 300 -16.90 15.74 1.68
CA MET A 300 -16.68 16.69 0.59
C MET A 300 -16.37 15.96 -0.72
N TYR A 301 -16.92 16.48 -1.81
CA TYR A 301 -16.70 15.96 -3.15
C TYR A 301 -16.32 17.10 -4.09
N LEU A 302 -15.01 17.25 -4.30
CA LEU A 302 -14.43 18.24 -5.20
C LEU A 302 -14.18 17.58 -6.54
N THR A 303 -15.11 17.73 -7.48
CA THR A 303 -14.92 17.25 -8.84
C THR A 303 -14.87 18.37 -9.85
N ASP A 304 -14.02 18.19 -10.85
CA ASP A 304 -13.80 19.15 -11.93
C ASP A 304 -13.32 20.50 -11.42
N VAL A 305 -12.38 20.50 -10.48
CA VAL A 305 -11.82 21.72 -9.86
C VAL A 305 -10.38 21.93 -10.32
N ARG A 306 -10.03 23.20 -10.58
CA ARG A 306 -8.65 23.67 -10.77
C ARG A 306 -8.28 24.80 -9.81
N GLY A 307 -7.15 24.67 -9.11
CA GLY A 307 -6.68 25.67 -8.16
C GLY A 307 -7.52 25.69 -6.88
N GLY A 308 -7.74 24.52 -6.27
CA GLY A 308 -8.59 24.36 -5.09
C GLY A 308 -7.81 24.35 -3.78
N LEU A 309 -8.41 24.85 -2.70
CA LEU A 309 -7.88 24.80 -1.34
C LEU A 309 -8.94 24.27 -0.36
N VAL A 310 -8.63 23.16 0.31
CA VAL A 310 -9.46 22.56 1.36
C VAL A 310 -8.69 22.58 2.67
N GLU A 311 -9.07 23.46 3.60
CA GLU A 311 -8.30 23.62 4.84
C GLU A 311 -9.05 23.90 6.14
N GLY A 312 -8.50 23.44 7.27
CA GLY A 312 -9.08 23.75 8.58
C GLY A 312 -10.45 23.10 8.83
N ASN A 313 -10.85 22.10 8.04
CA ASN A 313 -12.15 21.46 8.19
C ASN A 313 -12.08 20.27 9.15
N VAL A 314 -13.22 19.96 9.77
CA VAL A 314 -13.45 18.70 10.48
C VAL A 314 -14.44 17.88 9.68
N VAL A 315 -14.07 16.64 9.35
CA VAL A 315 -14.98 15.66 8.74
C VAL A 315 -15.10 14.45 9.65
N TYR A 316 -16.28 14.26 10.20
CA TYR A 316 -16.57 13.24 11.20
C TYR A 316 -17.62 12.26 10.70
N ARG A 317 -17.26 10.96 10.69
CA ARG A 317 -18.18 9.85 10.36
C ARG A 317 -18.85 9.94 8.99
N ALA A 318 -18.12 10.47 8.01
CA ALA A 318 -18.51 10.30 6.60
C ALA A 318 -18.58 8.82 6.22
N GLY A 319 -19.30 8.52 5.14
CA GLY A 319 -19.46 7.18 4.63
C GLY A 319 -18.23 6.70 3.86
N THR A 320 -18.39 6.72 2.54
CA THR A 320 -17.42 6.30 1.53
C THR A 320 -16.11 7.07 1.57
N SER A 321 -16.17 8.40 1.58
CA SER A 321 -14.97 9.23 1.58
C SER A 321 -15.17 10.51 2.39
N GLY A 322 -14.20 10.87 3.23
CA GLY A 322 -14.21 12.14 3.95
C GLY A 322 -14.03 13.32 2.99
N ILE A 323 -12.93 13.34 2.24
CA ILE A 323 -12.60 14.37 1.25
C ILE A 323 -12.13 13.66 -0.03
N GLU A 324 -12.96 13.70 -1.07
CA GLU A 324 -12.65 13.10 -2.38
C GLU A 324 -12.38 14.20 -3.41
N ALA A 325 -11.25 14.09 -4.10
CA ALA A 325 -10.93 14.87 -5.28
C ALA A 325 -11.03 13.96 -6.51
N TYR A 326 -11.78 14.36 -7.53
CA TYR A 326 -12.07 13.52 -8.69
C TYR A 326 -12.08 14.33 -9.98
N TYR A 327 -11.34 13.90 -11.02
CA TYR A 327 -11.08 14.72 -12.22
C TYR A 327 -10.54 16.13 -11.86
N ALA A 328 -9.84 16.27 -10.73
CA ALA A 328 -9.34 17.54 -10.23
C ALA A 328 -7.88 17.82 -10.68
N ASP A 329 -7.47 19.07 -10.63
CA ASP A 329 -6.13 19.51 -11.01
C ASP A 329 -5.67 20.62 -10.07
N ASP A 330 -4.46 20.56 -9.53
CA ASP A 330 -3.92 21.65 -8.69
C ASP A 330 -4.82 21.93 -7.46
N VAL A 331 -4.99 20.92 -6.61
CA VAL A 331 -5.79 21.01 -5.38
C VAL A 331 -4.92 20.71 -4.17
N VAL A 332 -4.96 21.60 -3.19
CA VAL A 332 -4.29 21.45 -1.89
C VAL A 332 -5.31 21.10 -0.81
N ILE A 333 -5.10 19.98 -0.13
CA ILE A 333 -5.89 19.52 1.01
C ILE A 333 -4.97 19.57 2.24
N GLN A 334 -5.20 20.53 3.14
CA GLN A 334 -4.30 20.76 4.28
C GLN A 334 -4.95 21.16 5.59
N HIS A 335 -4.31 20.86 6.72
CA HIS A 335 -4.80 21.29 8.04
C HIS A 335 -6.23 20.82 8.38
N ASN A 336 -6.68 19.71 7.80
CA ASN A 336 -7.98 19.11 8.11
C ASN A 336 -7.83 18.02 9.17
N GLU A 337 -8.88 17.79 9.95
CA GLU A 337 -9.05 16.61 10.80
C GLU A 337 -10.16 15.74 10.19
N VAL A 338 -9.83 14.51 9.80
CA VAL A 338 -10.80 13.59 9.21
C VAL A 338 -10.78 12.28 9.99
N TYR A 339 -11.92 11.92 10.56
CA TYR A 339 -11.98 10.77 11.47
C TYR A 339 -13.29 10.00 11.49
N GLU A 340 -13.14 8.71 11.80
CA GLU A 340 -14.21 7.73 11.93
C GLU A 340 -15.07 7.52 10.68
N THR A 341 -14.52 7.68 9.47
CA THR A 341 -15.23 7.29 8.24
C THR A 341 -15.56 5.78 8.21
N GLN A 342 -16.71 5.41 7.64
CA GLN A 342 -17.28 4.06 7.69
C GLN A 342 -18.04 3.73 6.41
N GLN A 343 -18.00 2.49 5.94
CA GLN A 343 -18.79 2.09 4.76
C GLN A 343 -20.30 2.35 4.96
N LYS A 344 -20.93 3.02 3.98
CA LYS A 344 -22.36 3.41 4.00
C LYS A 344 -23.01 3.26 2.63
N ALA A 345 -24.33 3.02 2.61
CA ALA A 345 -25.17 2.91 1.41
C ALA A 345 -24.58 2.12 0.22
N GLY A 346 -23.90 1.00 0.51
CA GLY A 346 -23.31 0.13 -0.51
C GLY A 346 -21.98 0.61 -1.10
N GLY A 347 -21.40 1.69 -0.57
CA GLY A 347 -20.04 2.10 -0.91
C GLY A 347 -19.00 1.06 -0.48
N ALA A 348 -17.99 0.87 -1.33
CA ALA A 348 -16.89 -0.08 -1.07
C ALA A 348 -15.79 0.50 -0.16
N ASP A 349 -15.71 1.82 -0.11
CA ASP A 349 -14.64 2.54 0.59
C ASP A 349 -15.13 3.13 1.91
N SER A 350 -14.17 3.53 2.72
CA SER A 350 -14.36 4.20 4.00
C SER A 350 -13.17 5.08 4.32
N ASN A 351 -12.66 5.80 3.32
CA ASN A 351 -11.40 6.53 3.42
C ASN A 351 -11.58 7.94 3.98
N ALA A 352 -10.50 8.49 4.55
CA ALA A 352 -10.48 9.86 5.01
C ALA A 352 -10.29 10.86 3.86
N ILE A 353 -9.27 10.64 3.02
CA ILE A 353 -8.92 11.50 1.89
C ILE A 353 -8.65 10.60 0.69
N ASP A 354 -9.09 11.02 -0.50
CA ASP A 354 -8.88 10.30 -1.75
C ASP A 354 -8.62 11.23 -2.94
N PRO A 355 -7.36 11.35 -3.40
CA PRO A 355 -7.06 11.67 -4.79
C PRO A 355 -7.44 10.50 -5.71
N ASP A 356 -8.66 10.57 -6.25
CA ASP A 356 -9.27 9.52 -7.08
C ASP A 356 -8.89 9.73 -8.57
N LYS A 357 -9.80 9.45 -9.49
CA LYS A 357 -9.60 9.32 -10.92
C LYS A 357 -9.09 10.58 -11.58
N ALA A 358 -8.08 10.41 -12.44
CA ALA A 358 -7.59 11.44 -13.35
C ALA A 358 -7.25 12.77 -12.66
N THR A 359 -6.73 12.67 -11.43
CA THR A 359 -6.33 13.79 -10.60
C THR A 359 -4.85 14.13 -10.81
N THR A 360 -4.51 15.41 -10.97
CA THR A 360 -3.11 15.86 -11.15
C THR A 360 -2.76 16.99 -10.22
N ARG A 361 -1.48 17.08 -9.85
CA ARG A 361 -0.95 18.12 -8.96
C ARG A 361 -1.75 18.22 -7.65
N ILE A 362 -2.16 17.08 -7.10
CA ILE A 362 -2.84 17.04 -5.80
C ILE A 362 -1.78 17.07 -4.71
N VAL A 363 -1.97 17.91 -3.70
CA VAL A 363 -1.11 17.97 -2.52
C VAL A 363 -1.95 17.73 -1.28
N VAL A 364 -1.68 16.63 -0.57
CA VAL A 364 -2.29 16.29 0.72
C VAL A 364 -1.23 16.50 1.79
N GLN A 365 -1.37 17.55 2.61
CA GLN A 365 -0.34 17.91 3.59
C GLN A 365 -0.87 18.42 4.93
N TYR A 366 -0.17 18.15 6.04
CA TYR A 366 -0.50 18.70 7.37
C TYR A 366 -1.90 18.31 7.89
N ASN A 367 -2.47 17.19 7.42
CA ASN A 367 -3.78 16.70 7.87
C ASN A 367 -3.63 15.71 9.03
N PHE A 368 -4.59 15.75 9.96
CA PHE A 368 -4.75 14.72 10.99
C PHE A 368 -5.81 13.72 10.53
N VAL A 369 -5.37 12.51 10.17
CA VAL A 369 -6.23 11.45 9.63
C VAL A 369 -6.24 10.30 10.61
N HIS A 370 -7.37 10.02 11.26
CA HIS A 370 -7.37 8.99 12.29
C HIS A 370 -8.68 8.24 12.49
N HIS A 371 -8.59 7.00 12.98
CA HIS A 371 -9.74 6.18 13.35
C HIS A 371 -10.75 5.91 12.23
N ASN A 372 -10.36 6.13 10.98
CA ASN A 372 -11.16 5.87 9.80
C ASN A 372 -11.16 4.38 9.45
N GLY A 373 -12.05 3.97 8.55
CA GLY A 373 -11.92 2.68 7.88
C GLY A 373 -10.58 2.61 7.15
N ASP A 374 -10.39 3.46 6.15
CA ASP A 374 -9.14 3.66 5.42
C ASP A 374 -8.61 5.07 5.71
N GLY A 375 -7.29 5.24 5.84
CA GLY A 375 -6.68 6.56 6.02
C GLY A 375 -6.69 7.35 4.72
N ILE A 376 -5.57 7.42 4.03
CA ILE A 376 -5.51 8.03 2.69
C ILE A 376 -5.58 6.93 1.64
N LEU A 377 -6.65 6.94 0.86
CA LEU A 377 -6.81 6.11 -0.33
C LEU A 377 -6.19 6.86 -1.52
N ILE A 378 -5.48 6.15 -2.39
CA ILE A 378 -4.88 6.72 -3.60
C ILE A 378 -5.51 6.01 -4.79
N CYS A 379 -6.77 6.37 -5.10
CA CYS A 379 -7.60 5.67 -6.07
C CYS A 379 -7.40 6.15 -7.52
N GLN A 380 -6.20 6.65 -7.87
CA GLN A 380 -5.92 7.36 -9.12
C GLN A 380 -6.14 6.52 -10.40
N PHE A 381 -7.41 6.29 -10.75
CA PHE A 381 -7.82 5.59 -11.96
C PHE A 381 -7.47 6.43 -13.19
N SER A 382 -7.25 5.73 -14.30
CA SER A 382 -6.79 6.26 -15.60
C SER A 382 -5.38 6.84 -15.59
N PHE A 383 -5.12 7.89 -14.81
CA PHE A 383 -3.81 8.53 -14.64
C PHE A 383 -3.84 9.46 -13.43
N GLY A 384 -2.69 9.94 -13.00
CA GLY A 384 -2.63 11.04 -12.05
C GLY A 384 -1.27 11.27 -11.40
N ASP A 385 -1.15 12.36 -10.66
CA ASP A 385 -0.01 12.63 -9.79
C ASP A 385 -0.46 13.27 -8.47
N THR A 386 0.04 12.71 -7.36
CA THR A 386 -0.25 13.21 -6.01
C THR A 386 0.99 13.25 -5.13
N VAL A 387 1.04 14.24 -4.24
CA VAL A 387 2.04 14.38 -3.18
C VAL A 387 1.33 14.28 -1.83
N ILE A 388 1.73 13.30 -1.03
CA ILE A 388 1.21 13.07 0.32
C ILE A 388 2.36 13.27 1.29
N ARG A 389 2.34 14.37 2.05
CA ARG A 389 3.47 14.75 2.90
C ARG A 389 3.11 15.40 4.22
N TYR A 390 3.95 15.23 5.24
CA TYR A 390 3.77 15.90 6.53
C TYR A 390 2.36 15.71 7.10
N ASN A 391 1.73 14.56 6.88
CA ASN A 391 0.46 14.19 7.50
C ASN A 391 0.71 13.31 8.72
N THR A 392 -0.21 13.37 9.67
CA THR A 392 -0.27 12.41 10.78
C THR A 392 -1.42 11.46 10.53
N ILE A 393 -1.11 10.17 10.37
CA ILE A 393 -2.06 9.13 9.96
C ILE A 393 -2.06 8.04 11.02
N ALA A 394 -3.16 7.88 11.75
CA ALA A 394 -3.15 7.09 12.97
C ALA A 394 -4.41 6.25 13.21
N GLY A 395 -4.22 4.98 13.57
CA GLY A 395 -5.31 4.15 14.12
C GLY A 395 -6.48 3.90 13.16
N ASN A 396 -6.28 3.98 11.85
CA ASN A 396 -7.28 3.55 10.86
C ASN A 396 -7.41 2.01 10.88
N SER A 397 -8.62 1.47 10.66
CA SER A 397 -8.93 0.06 10.94
C SER A 397 -8.63 -0.92 9.80
N ARG A 398 -8.63 -0.45 8.54
CA ARG A 398 -8.31 -1.25 7.35
C ARG A 398 -6.90 -0.97 6.88
N TYR A 399 -6.62 0.25 6.43
CA TYR A 399 -5.31 0.64 5.89
C TYR A 399 -4.95 2.06 6.35
N GLN A 400 -3.68 2.34 6.68
CA GLN A 400 -3.27 3.74 6.92
C GLN A 400 -3.09 4.48 5.58
N ILE A 401 -2.40 3.87 4.63
CA ILE A 401 -2.33 4.26 3.22
C ILE A 401 -2.82 3.10 2.36
N TYR A 402 -3.77 3.36 1.45
CA TYR A 402 -4.29 2.37 0.53
C TYR A 402 -3.90 2.71 -0.93
N LEU A 403 -3.04 1.88 -1.52
CA LEU A 403 -2.51 1.99 -2.88
C LEU A 403 -3.49 1.36 -3.87
N HIS A 404 -4.22 2.20 -4.62
CA HIS A 404 -5.24 1.75 -5.57
C HIS A 404 -5.20 2.51 -6.90
N SER A 405 -4.03 2.66 -7.51
CA SER A 405 -3.86 3.52 -8.68
C SER A 405 -3.62 2.73 -9.96
N ASP A 406 -4.04 3.26 -11.10
CA ASP A 406 -3.74 2.67 -12.40
C ASP A 406 -2.29 2.94 -12.83
N ARG A 407 -1.76 2.12 -13.75
CA ARG A 407 -0.35 2.14 -14.19
C ARG A 407 0.18 3.52 -14.61
N ALA A 408 -0.67 4.38 -15.17
CA ALA A 408 -0.26 5.72 -15.61
C ALA A 408 -0.29 6.78 -14.49
N ALA A 409 -0.53 6.37 -13.25
CA ALA A 409 -0.51 7.23 -12.08
C ALA A 409 0.80 7.13 -11.29
N THR A 410 1.10 8.21 -10.57
CA THR A 410 2.27 8.31 -9.69
C THR A 410 1.88 8.94 -8.36
N ALA A 411 2.50 8.51 -7.27
CA ALA A 411 2.35 9.14 -5.96
C ALA A 411 3.68 9.25 -5.22
N LYS A 412 3.95 10.43 -4.67
CA LYS A 412 5.07 10.67 -3.75
C LYS A 412 4.53 10.73 -2.33
N ILE A 413 4.97 9.82 -1.47
CA ILE A 413 4.50 9.67 -0.10
C ILE A 413 5.71 9.88 0.81
N TYR A 414 5.86 11.06 1.40
CA TYR A 414 7.06 11.35 2.19
C TYR A 414 6.85 12.20 3.42
N ASN A 415 7.72 12.04 4.41
CA ASN A 415 7.65 12.79 5.66
C ASN A 415 6.28 12.70 6.34
N ASN A 416 5.59 11.56 6.27
CA ASN A 416 4.38 11.32 7.05
C ASN A 416 4.72 10.54 8.31
N THR A 417 4.00 10.80 9.41
CA THR A 417 4.05 9.95 10.60
C THR A 417 2.85 9.01 10.57
N ILE A 418 3.12 7.72 10.35
CA ILE A 418 2.12 6.66 10.23
C ILE A 418 2.20 5.76 11.45
N TYR A 419 1.15 5.78 12.27
CA TYR A 419 1.04 5.04 13.52
C TYR A 419 -0.13 4.05 13.45
N SER A 420 0.14 2.75 13.49
CA SER A 420 -0.92 1.72 13.46
C SER A 420 -0.97 0.93 14.76
N ASP A 421 -2.07 1.04 15.48
CA ASP A 421 -2.40 0.21 16.65
C ASP A 421 -3.59 -0.74 16.42
N ARG A 422 -4.29 -0.57 15.29
CA ARG A 422 -5.50 -1.33 14.93
C ARG A 422 -5.33 -2.22 13.71
N SER A 423 -4.74 -1.69 12.64
CA SER A 423 -4.58 -2.42 11.37
C SER A 423 -3.21 -3.08 11.25
N ASP A 424 -3.20 -4.31 10.75
CA ASP A 424 -1.99 -5.05 10.36
C ASP A 424 -1.37 -4.52 9.05
N HIS A 425 -1.96 -3.49 8.43
CA HIS A 425 -1.59 -2.96 7.12
C HIS A 425 -1.31 -1.45 7.19
N LEU A 426 -0.03 -1.06 7.19
CA LEU A 426 0.35 0.35 7.20
C LEU A 426 0.23 0.95 5.79
N ILE A 427 0.87 0.31 4.83
CA ILE A 427 0.80 0.67 3.41
C ILE A 427 0.42 -0.60 2.67
N TYR A 428 -0.73 -0.59 2.01
CA TYR A 428 -1.30 -1.78 1.42
C TYR A 428 -1.79 -1.54 0.00
N GLY A 429 -1.61 -2.54 -0.86
CA GLY A 429 -2.13 -2.60 -2.21
C GLY A 429 -2.00 -4.01 -2.77
N TYR A 430 -2.69 -4.30 -3.87
CA TYR A 430 -2.68 -5.62 -4.50
C TYR A 430 -3.06 -5.53 -5.98
N GLY A 431 -2.80 -6.62 -6.72
CA GLY A 431 -3.24 -6.78 -8.10
C GLY A 431 -2.66 -5.73 -9.04
N SER A 432 -3.47 -5.28 -10.00
CA SER A 432 -3.05 -4.32 -11.04
C SER A 432 -2.70 -2.94 -10.48
N SER A 433 -3.18 -2.60 -9.27
CA SER A 433 -2.86 -1.34 -8.60
C SER A 433 -1.37 -1.22 -8.29
N LEU A 434 -0.65 -2.35 -8.21
CA LEU A 434 0.80 -2.39 -8.00
C LEU A 434 1.62 -2.18 -9.27
N ASN A 435 0.99 -1.75 -10.37
CA ASN A 435 1.67 -1.32 -11.60
C ASN A 435 1.89 0.20 -11.65
N ALA A 436 1.24 0.98 -10.79
CA ALA A 436 1.49 2.41 -10.64
C ALA A 436 2.84 2.67 -9.95
N THR A 437 3.38 3.87 -10.08
CA THR A 437 4.66 4.23 -9.46
C THR A 437 4.43 4.89 -8.11
N TYR A 438 4.97 4.29 -7.04
CA TYR A 438 4.89 4.83 -5.70
C TYR A 438 6.29 5.09 -5.14
N ASP A 439 6.49 6.30 -4.66
CA ASP A 439 7.77 6.78 -4.15
C ASP A 439 7.63 7.14 -2.67
N ILE A 440 8.14 6.26 -1.80
CA ILE A 440 7.88 6.26 -0.35
C ILE A 440 9.19 6.57 0.39
N ARG A 441 9.33 7.80 0.90
CA ARG A 441 10.57 8.26 1.54
C ARG A 441 10.37 9.01 2.84
N ASN A 442 11.36 9.04 3.72
CA ASN A 442 11.35 9.87 4.92
C ASN A 442 10.13 9.69 5.85
N ASN A 443 9.36 8.62 5.75
CA ASN A 443 8.20 8.41 6.64
C ASN A 443 8.64 7.76 7.96
N ILE A 444 7.88 8.01 9.03
CA ILE A 444 7.89 7.14 10.21
C ILE A 444 6.79 6.11 10.02
N LEU A 445 7.18 4.83 9.96
CA LEU A 445 6.28 3.67 9.86
C LEU A 445 6.35 2.91 11.19
N TYR A 446 5.37 3.15 12.06
CA TYR A 446 5.33 2.54 13.39
C TYR A 446 4.06 1.72 13.60
N SER A 447 4.20 0.51 14.13
CA SER A 447 3.05 -0.33 14.44
C SER A 447 3.19 -1.11 15.74
N THR A 448 2.10 -1.21 16.50
CA THR A 448 2.04 -2.10 17.67
C THR A 448 1.52 -3.50 17.31
N ARG A 449 1.23 -3.75 16.03
CA ARG A 449 0.65 -5.01 15.54
C ARG A 449 1.74 -6.02 15.21
N ALA A 450 1.66 -7.23 15.77
CA ALA A 450 2.65 -8.27 15.53
C ALA A 450 2.76 -8.73 14.06
N ASN A 451 1.66 -8.61 13.30
CA ASN A 451 1.58 -8.99 11.89
C ASN A 451 1.62 -7.77 10.95
N ALA A 452 2.17 -6.65 11.42
CA ALA A 452 2.26 -5.43 10.63
C ALA A 452 2.98 -5.68 9.29
N SER A 453 2.40 -5.16 8.22
CA SER A 453 2.83 -5.43 6.84
C SER A 453 2.89 -4.18 5.99
N LEU A 454 3.76 -4.25 4.99
CA LEU A 454 3.96 -3.25 3.95
C LEU A 454 3.94 -3.96 2.60
N THR A 455 3.15 -3.46 1.66
CA THR A 455 3.16 -3.99 0.29
C THR A 455 4.45 -3.60 -0.43
N THR A 456 5.04 -4.55 -1.15
CA THR A 456 6.18 -4.34 -2.05
C THR A 456 5.82 -4.76 -3.47
N SER A 457 6.45 -4.13 -4.46
CA SER A 457 6.29 -4.39 -5.90
C SER A 457 7.51 -3.78 -6.63
N PRO A 458 7.88 -4.26 -7.83
CA PRO A 458 8.94 -3.63 -8.63
C PRO A 458 8.72 -2.13 -8.95
N THR A 459 7.50 -1.61 -8.83
CA THR A 459 7.19 -0.19 -9.06
C THR A 459 7.07 0.64 -7.78
N ILE A 460 7.26 0.03 -6.60
CA ILE A 460 7.26 0.71 -5.31
C ILE A 460 8.71 0.89 -4.86
N THR A 461 9.13 2.14 -4.73
CA THR A 461 10.42 2.50 -4.13
C THR A 461 10.20 2.90 -2.69
N TYR A 462 10.78 2.13 -1.77
CA TYR A 462 11.04 2.61 -0.42
C TYR A 462 12.46 3.15 -0.38
N ASP A 463 12.70 4.26 0.31
CA ASP A 463 14.06 4.77 0.53
C ASP A 463 14.08 5.71 1.74
N ASN A 464 14.90 5.40 2.73
CA ASN A 464 15.16 6.23 3.89
C ASN A 464 13.91 6.45 4.77
N ASN A 465 13.16 5.40 5.05
CA ASN A 465 12.05 5.43 6.02
C ASN A 465 12.50 4.89 7.39
N LEU A 466 11.82 5.32 8.46
CA LEU A 466 11.95 4.70 9.77
C LEU A 466 10.95 3.56 9.92
N TYR A 467 11.44 2.41 10.39
CA TYR A 467 10.66 1.23 10.72
C TYR A 467 10.75 0.95 12.21
N GLY A 468 9.62 1.00 12.92
CA GLY A 468 9.57 0.84 14.37
C GLY A 468 8.35 0.05 14.85
N GLY A 469 8.41 -0.39 16.10
CA GLY A 469 7.35 -1.17 16.74
C GLY A 469 7.49 -2.69 16.54
N ALA A 470 6.38 -3.42 16.59
CA ALA A 470 6.36 -4.88 16.60
C ALA A 470 6.66 -5.47 15.20
N SER A 471 7.81 -6.14 15.08
CA SER A 471 8.17 -7.08 13.99
C SER A 471 7.86 -6.61 12.56
N LEU A 472 7.96 -5.31 12.29
CA LEU A 472 7.73 -4.76 10.97
C LEU A 472 8.88 -5.15 10.02
N VAL A 473 8.57 -5.96 9.02
CA VAL A 473 9.55 -6.38 8.01
C VAL A 473 9.90 -5.18 7.12
N VAL A 474 11.20 -4.91 7.03
CA VAL A 474 11.74 -3.85 6.18
C VAL A 474 11.70 -4.31 4.72
N PRO A 475 11.10 -3.54 3.80
CA PRO A 475 11.17 -3.79 2.37
C PRO A 475 12.63 -3.89 1.90
N GLN A 476 12.97 -4.94 1.16
CA GLN A 476 14.31 -5.11 0.59
C GLN A 476 14.70 -3.98 -0.37
N SER A 477 13.72 -3.27 -0.94
CA SER A 477 13.96 -2.13 -1.82
C SER A 477 14.34 -0.86 -1.07
N ASP A 478 14.15 -0.76 0.25
CA ASP A 478 14.66 0.39 1.00
C ASP A 478 16.18 0.33 1.08
N ALA A 479 16.84 1.23 0.37
CA ALA A 479 18.29 1.31 0.29
C ALA A 479 18.94 1.86 1.57
N ARG A 480 18.18 2.57 2.41
CA ARG A 480 18.68 3.31 3.59
C ARG A 480 17.72 3.21 4.78
N PRO A 481 17.27 2.01 5.17
CA PRO A 481 16.26 1.89 6.21
C PRO A 481 16.81 2.36 7.55
N VAL A 482 15.99 3.09 8.29
CA VAL A 482 16.28 3.50 9.67
C VAL A 482 15.46 2.61 10.60
N LEU A 483 16.14 1.86 11.46
CA LEU A 483 15.50 0.99 12.45
C LEU A 483 15.57 1.64 13.82
N GLY A 484 14.45 1.69 14.53
CA GLY A 484 14.45 2.16 15.90
C GLY A 484 13.07 2.62 16.39
N ASP A 485 13.02 2.92 17.67
CA ASP A 485 11.86 3.56 18.28
C ASP A 485 11.86 5.06 17.91
N PRO A 486 10.76 5.59 17.33
CA PRO A 486 10.63 7.03 17.09
C PRO A 486 10.55 7.86 18.38
N LEU A 487 10.35 7.24 19.55
CA LEU A 487 10.26 7.87 20.87
C LEU A 487 9.23 9.00 20.89
N PHE A 488 7.99 8.67 20.52
CA PHE A 488 6.87 9.60 20.53
C PHE A 488 6.65 10.22 21.92
N THR A 489 6.28 11.50 21.96
CA THR A 489 6.10 12.28 23.20
C THR A 489 5.01 11.74 24.11
N ALA A 490 3.92 11.19 23.56
CA ALA A 490 2.78 10.71 24.33
C ALA A 490 1.93 9.70 23.54
N ALA A 491 0.93 9.11 24.21
CA ALA A 491 -0.12 8.35 23.54
C ALA A 491 -1.12 9.28 22.83
N LEU A 492 -1.59 8.88 21.66
CA LEU A 492 -2.60 9.62 20.91
C LEU A 492 -3.99 9.42 21.55
N THR A 493 -4.55 10.48 22.12
CA THR A 493 -5.88 10.47 22.74
C THR A 493 -6.66 11.74 22.42
N GLY A 494 -7.99 11.67 22.50
CA GLY A 494 -8.87 12.82 22.31
C GLY A 494 -8.84 13.84 23.48
N PRO A 495 -9.77 14.81 23.51
CA PRO A 495 -10.86 15.01 22.55
C PRO A 495 -10.39 15.42 21.15
N TYR A 496 -11.19 15.03 20.15
CA TYR A 496 -11.04 15.36 18.73
C TYR A 496 -11.91 16.55 18.35
N GLY A 497 -11.80 17.02 17.11
CA GLY A 497 -12.50 18.18 16.60
C GLY A 497 -14.02 18.10 16.73
N THR A 498 -14.63 19.25 17.00
CA THR A 498 -16.08 19.42 17.07
C THR A 498 -16.47 20.67 16.28
N GLU A 499 -17.77 20.90 16.14
CA GLU A 499 -18.31 22.12 15.53
C GLU A 499 -17.74 23.39 16.20
N GLU A 500 -17.65 23.38 17.53
CA GLU A 500 -17.19 24.54 18.31
C GLU A 500 -15.68 24.67 18.35
N SER A 501 -14.94 23.56 18.27
CA SER A 501 -13.50 23.58 18.42
C SER A 501 -12.72 23.61 17.11
N GLY A 502 -13.36 23.28 15.99
CA GLY A 502 -12.65 23.06 14.73
C GLY A 502 -11.69 21.87 14.84
N PRO A 503 -10.73 21.73 13.90
CA PRO A 503 -9.81 20.61 13.91
C PRO A 503 -8.83 20.70 15.08
N ARG A 504 -8.65 19.58 15.78
CA ARG A 504 -7.75 19.39 16.92
C ARG A 504 -6.37 18.92 16.48
N LEU A 505 -5.75 19.66 15.55
CA LEU A 505 -4.44 19.32 14.98
C LEU A 505 -3.35 19.22 16.05
N GLU A 506 -3.50 19.93 17.17
CA GLU A 506 -2.57 19.84 18.30
C GLU A 506 -2.49 18.45 18.92
N ARG A 507 -3.50 17.59 18.72
CA ARG A 507 -3.49 16.21 19.23
C ARG A 507 -2.46 15.34 18.51
N ALA A 508 -2.18 15.64 17.25
CA ALA A 508 -1.13 14.96 16.50
C ALA A 508 0.27 15.17 17.10
N LEU A 509 0.47 16.21 17.92
CA LEU A 509 1.76 16.48 18.59
C LEU A 509 2.18 15.37 19.57
N ALA A 510 1.27 14.47 19.95
CA ALA A 510 1.60 13.24 20.68
C ALA A 510 2.58 12.34 19.92
N LEU A 511 2.65 12.46 18.58
CA LEU A 511 3.52 11.68 17.71
C LEU A 511 4.76 12.44 17.23
N VAL A 512 5.14 13.50 17.94
CA VAL A 512 6.42 14.19 17.73
C VAL A 512 7.55 13.31 18.28
N PRO A 513 8.62 13.03 17.50
CA PRO A 513 9.82 12.38 18.01
C PRO A 513 10.48 13.19 19.13
N THR A 514 11.11 12.51 20.09
CA THR A 514 11.85 13.18 21.18
C THR A 514 13.36 13.04 21.05
N SER A 515 14.09 13.74 21.94
CA SER A 515 15.55 13.69 22.09
C SER A 515 16.10 12.26 22.01
N GLY A 516 17.01 12.01 21.06
CA GLY A 516 17.65 10.71 20.88
C GLY A 516 16.86 9.71 20.04
N SER A 517 15.71 10.10 19.49
CA SER A 517 14.97 9.31 18.51
C SER A 517 15.81 9.01 17.28
N ALA A 518 15.63 7.81 16.70
CA ALA A 518 16.28 7.45 15.45
C ALA A 518 15.76 8.27 14.25
N ALA A 519 14.64 8.97 14.38
CA ALA A 519 14.06 9.82 13.34
C ALA A 519 14.77 11.17 13.15
N VAL A 520 15.47 11.65 14.18
CA VAL A 520 15.99 13.02 14.23
C VAL A 520 17.30 13.13 13.47
N GLY A 521 17.37 14.04 12.51
CA GLY A 521 18.55 14.35 11.69
C GLY A 521 18.92 13.27 10.67
N THR A 522 17.97 12.41 10.28
CA THR A 522 18.23 11.24 9.44
C THR A 522 17.42 11.19 8.15
N GLY A 523 16.58 12.20 7.88
CA GLY A 523 15.89 12.31 6.60
C GLY A 523 16.84 12.72 5.48
N VAL A 524 16.41 12.48 4.25
CA VAL A 524 17.11 12.90 3.04
C VAL A 524 16.48 14.15 2.47
N ALA A 525 17.28 14.97 1.79
CA ALA A 525 16.77 16.16 1.11
C ALA A 525 15.73 15.77 0.03
N ILE A 526 14.57 16.40 0.09
CA ILE A 526 13.51 16.27 -0.94
C ILE A 526 13.27 17.67 -1.50
N ALA A 527 13.42 17.81 -2.82
CA ALA A 527 13.13 19.07 -3.51
C ALA A 527 11.65 19.43 -3.38
N ASP A 528 11.36 20.72 -3.26
CA ASP A 528 10.01 21.27 -3.18
C ASP A 528 9.15 20.65 -2.07
N ASN A 529 9.76 20.27 -0.94
CA ASN A 529 9.08 19.64 0.20
C ASN A 529 8.09 20.56 0.95
N GLY A 530 7.87 21.79 0.51
CA GLY A 530 6.95 22.74 1.15
C GLY A 530 7.59 23.59 2.25
N GLY A 531 8.81 23.27 2.68
CA GLY A 531 9.65 24.09 3.55
C GLY A 531 9.23 24.13 5.03
N LYS A 532 8.13 23.48 5.41
CA LYS A 532 7.65 23.39 6.80
C LYS A 532 7.16 21.98 7.13
N ASP A 533 7.20 21.64 8.41
CA ASP A 533 6.61 20.41 8.95
C ASP A 533 5.12 20.59 9.32
N TYR A 534 4.51 19.55 9.89
CA TYR A 534 3.12 19.56 10.37
C TYR A 534 2.84 20.68 11.38
N ALA A 535 3.80 21.00 12.26
CA ALA A 535 3.66 22.04 13.28
C ALA A 535 3.93 23.46 12.74
N GLY A 536 4.16 23.61 11.43
CA GLY A 536 4.51 24.88 10.79
C GLY A 536 5.98 25.30 11.03
N THR A 537 6.79 24.40 11.57
CA THR A 537 8.21 24.59 11.83
C THR A 537 8.99 24.56 10.52
N PRO A 538 9.88 25.53 10.24
CA PRO A 538 10.75 25.44 9.07
C PRO A 538 11.63 24.18 9.13
N VAL A 539 11.64 23.41 8.03
CA VAL A 539 12.49 22.22 7.87
C VAL A 539 13.95 22.64 7.99
N TYR A 540 14.68 22.03 8.92
CA TYR A 540 16.02 22.46 9.31
C TYR A 540 17.09 22.04 8.31
N GLN A 541 17.95 22.99 7.92
CA GLN A 541 19.26 22.76 7.26
C GLN A 541 19.31 21.78 6.06
N GLY A 542 18.19 21.54 5.37
CA GLY A 542 18.14 20.73 4.15
C GLY A 542 18.11 19.21 4.35
N LEU A 543 18.22 18.70 5.59
CA LEU A 543 17.99 17.30 5.94
C LEU A 543 16.84 17.23 6.94
N PRO A 544 15.59 16.99 6.50
CA PRO A 544 14.46 16.93 7.40
C PRO A 544 14.61 15.78 8.42
N ASP A 545 13.91 15.87 9.54
CA ASP A 545 13.65 14.70 10.36
C ASP A 545 12.74 13.71 9.60
N LEU A 546 12.82 12.43 9.95
CA LEU A 546 11.86 11.45 9.45
C LEU A 546 10.48 11.70 10.07
N GLY A 547 9.44 11.51 9.28
CA GLY A 547 8.06 11.74 9.69
C GLY A 547 7.59 13.18 9.51
N ALA A 548 6.45 13.48 10.13
CA ALA A 548 5.69 14.71 9.92
C ALA A 548 6.18 15.91 10.74
N PHE A 549 7.11 15.72 11.67
CA PHE A 549 7.52 16.72 12.64
C PHE A 549 9.04 16.86 12.69
N GLU A 550 9.50 18.10 12.81
CA GLU A 550 10.88 18.44 13.17
C GLU A 550 11.00 18.48 14.69
N TYR A 551 11.93 17.70 15.24
CA TYR A 551 12.29 17.78 16.63
C TYR A 551 12.96 19.12 16.94
N ARG A 552 12.54 19.74 18.03
CA ARG A 552 13.24 20.88 18.61
C ARG A 552 13.44 20.67 20.10
N THR A 553 14.67 20.89 20.53
CA THR A 553 14.98 20.92 21.95
C THR A 553 14.15 22.01 22.66
N PRO A 554 13.32 21.65 23.65
CA PRO A 554 12.49 22.61 24.39
C PRO A 554 13.33 23.73 25.02
N GLN A 555 12.78 24.96 25.08
CA GLN A 555 13.53 26.15 25.52
C GLN A 555 14.09 26.06 26.96
N ARG A 556 13.47 25.28 27.83
CA ARG A 556 13.93 25.06 29.22
C ARG A 556 14.83 23.84 29.38
N GLN A 557 14.94 23.00 28.35
CA GLN A 557 15.85 21.86 28.36
C GLN A 557 17.29 22.37 28.24
N ASN A 558 18.17 21.84 29.10
CA ASN A 558 19.60 22.17 29.19
C ASN A 558 20.51 20.95 28.89
N TRP A 559 19.91 19.89 28.36
CA TRP A 559 20.57 18.62 28.00
C TRP A 559 20.08 18.15 26.64
N GLU A 560 20.79 17.21 26.03
CA GLU A 560 20.38 16.50 24.80
C GLU A 560 20.77 15.02 24.89
N SER A 561 20.41 14.26 23.86
CA SER A 561 20.87 12.87 23.69
C SER A 561 21.94 12.78 22.60
N ILE A 562 22.83 11.79 22.75
CA ILE A 562 23.66 11.25 21.68
C ILE A 562 23.06 9.90 21.29
N ASN A 563 22.95 9.62 20.01
CA ASN A 563 22.57 8.30 19.52
C ASN A 563 23.46 7.90 18.34
N GLY A 564 23.33 6.67 17.86
CA GLY A 564 24.05 6.20 16.70
C GLY A 564 23.99 4.70 16.58
N VAL A 565 24.71 4.16 15.60
CA VAL A 565 24.82 2.72 15.36
C VAL A 565 26.28 2.29 15.48
N VAL A 566 26.53 1.19 16.19
CA VAL A 566 27.82 0.51 16.20
C VAL A 566 27.81 -0.60 15.15
N ARG A 567 28.79 -0.59 14.25
CA ARG A 567 28.99 -1.60 13.22
C ARG A 567 30.38 -2.21 13.29
N ASP A 568 30.57 -3.37 12.69
CA ASP A 568 31.89 -3.94 12.44
C ASP A 568 32.55 -3.32 11.20
N GLN A 569 33.79 -3.70 10.90
CA GLN A 569 34.52 -3.23 9.72
C GLN A 569 33.89 -3.64 8.37
N PHE A 570 32.89 -4.52 8.38
CA PHE A 570 32.14 -4.99 7.20
C PHE A 570 30.76 -4.33 7.07
N GLY A 571 30.39 -3.48 8.03
CA GLY A 571 29.11 -2.78 8.07
C GLY A 571 27.97 -3.54 8.75
N HIS A 572 28.23 -4.73 9.32
CA HIS A 572 27.22 -5.45 10.10
C HIS A 572 26.97 -4.77 11.44
N PRO A 573 25.72 -4.66 11.91
CA PRO A 573 25.42 -4.11 13.21
C PRO A 573 26.01 -4.98 14.33
N VAL A 574 26.59 -4.35 15.36
CA VAL A 574 27.12 -5.05 16.53
C VAL A 574 26.15 -4.91 17.69
N GLU A 575 25.38 -5.97 17.98
CA GLU A 575 24.51 -6.06 19.16
C GLU A 575 25.33 -6.22 20.46
N GLY A 576 24.86 -5.64 21.56
CA GLY A 576 25.45 -5.81 22.89
C GLY A 576 26.81 -5.13 23.11
N ALA A 577 27.29 -4.33 22.15
CA ALA A 577 28.46 -3.48 22.36
C ALA A 577 28.18 -2.46 23.45
N THR A 578 29.10 -2.29 24.38
CA THR A 578 29.01 -1.25 25.42
C THR A 578 29.47 0.07 24.84
N VAL A 579 28.60 1.08 24.88
CA VAL A 579 28.92 2.46 24.52
C VAL A 579 29.04 3.29 25.79
N VAL A 580 30.21 3.85 26.02
CA VAL A 580 30.54 4.72 27.16
C VAL A 580 30.68 6.14 26.65
N VAL A 581 29.99 7.08 27.29
CA VAL A 581 30.14 8.51 27.01
C VAL A 581 30.69 9.21 28.25
N GLU A 582 31.89 9.75 28.13
CA GLU A 582 32.57 10.45 29.21
C GLU A 582 32.45 11.96 29.06
N THR A 583 32.05 12.61 30.15
CA THR A 583 32.01 14.06 30.31
C THR A 583 32.90 14.43 31.49
N PRO A 584 33.33 15.71 31.64
CA PRO A 584 34.17 16.11 32.77
C PRO A 584 33.60 15.84 34.17
N ARG A 585 32.28 15.58 34.29
CA ARG A 585 31.59 15.41 35.58
C ARG A 585 30.88 14.06 35.75
N HIS A 586 30.67 13.32 34.67
CA HIS A 586 29.86 12.09 34.69
C HIS A 586 30.21 11.15 33.53
N THR A 587 30.08 9.85 33.78
CA THR A 587 30.22 8.79 32.78
C THR A 587 28.87 8.14 32.55
N TYR A 588 28.39 8.17 31.31
CA TYR A 588 27.16 7.55 30.88
C TYR A 588 27.46 6.24 30.15
N ARG A 589 26.54 5.27 30.18
CA ARG A 589 26.70 3.97 29.53
C ARG A 589 25.39 3.51 28.91
N ALA A 590 25.48 2.85 27.76
CA ALA A 590 24.39 2.10 27.13
C ALA A 590 24.96 0.85 26.45
N SER A 591 24.10 -0.12 26.17
CA SER A 591 24.42 -1.25 25.30
C SER A 591 23.67 -1.10 24.00
N THR A 592 24.29 -1.53 22.89
CA THR A 592 23.63 -1.53 21.58
C THR A 592 22.54 -2.60 21.52
N GLN A 593 21.45 -2.28 20.83
CA GLN A 593 20.36 -3.21 20.52
C GLN A 593 20.74 -4.13 19.33
N ALA A 594 19.86 -5.07 18.95
CA ALA A 594 20.07 -6.00 17.83
C ALA A 594 20.51 -5.32 16.51
N GLY A 595 19.99 -4.12 16.23
CA GLY A 595 20.37 -3.32 15.06
C GLY A 595 21.65 -2.49 15.23
N GLY A 596 22.43 -2.69 16.30
CA GLY A 596 23.62 -1.91 16.62
C GLY A 596 23.32 -0.51 17.18
N PHE A 597 22.05 -0.11 17.26
CA PHE A 597 21.64 1.22 17.73
C PHE A 597 21.90 1.40 19.24
N TYR A 598 22.41 2.56 19.63
CA TYR A 598 22.53 2.99 21.02
C TYR A 598 21.97 4.41 21.21
N ARG A 599 21.58 4.71 22.46
CA ARG A 599 21.14 6.04 22.88
C ARG A 599 21.67 6.34 24.29
N ILE A 600 22.26 7.52 24.45
CA ILE A 600 22.67 8.09 25.74
C ILE A 600 21.92 9.41 25.90
N ALA A 601 21.13 9.52 26.96
CA ALA A 601 20.32 10.72 27.23
C ALA A 601 20.88 11.55 28.39
N GLY A 602 20.43 12.81 28.49
CA GLY A 602 20.71 13.65 29.65
C GLY A 602 22.11 14.27 29.67
N LEU A 603 22.74 14.46 28.49
CA LEU A 603 24.04 15.10 28.38
C LEU A 603 23.90 16.62 28.37
N PRO A 604 24.56 17.36 29.28
CA PRO A 604 24.50 18.82 29.30
C PRO A 604 25.04 19.46 28.01
N PHE A 605 24.44 20.57 27.56
CA PHE A 605 24.95 21.32 26.39
C PHE A 605 26.38 21.83 26.58
N GLY A 606 27.11 21.99 25.48
CA GLY A 606 28.48 22.50 25.47
C GLY A 606 29.52 21.48 25.94
N THR A 607 29.08 20.26 26.24
CA THR A 607 29.97 19.15 26.61
C THR A 607 30.64 18.60 25.35
N VAL A 608 31.97 18.60 25.32
CA VAL A 608 32.76 17.73 24.44
C VAL A 608 32.77 16.36 25.10
N ALA A 609 32.04 15.42 24.53
CA ALA A 609 31.86 14.09 25.07
C ALA A 609 32.70 13.09 24.26
N SER A 610 33.50 12.28 24.96
CA SER A 610 34.19 11.14 24.34
C SER A 610 33.25 9.95 24.30
N VAL A 611 32.91 9.47 23.12
CA VAL A 611 32.01 8.33 22.87
C VAL A 611 32.86 7.13 22.47
N LYS A 612 32.89 6.10 23.30
CA LYS A 612 33.67 4.88 23.07
C LYS A 612 32.75 3.65 22.98
N ALA A 613 32.86 2.90 21.90
CA ALA A 613 32.22 1.58 21.76
C ALA A 613 33.24 0.46 21.96
N SER A 614 32.87 -0.57 22.73
CA SER A 614 33.71 -1.75 22.97
C SER A 614 32.87 -3.02 23.11
N LYS A 615 33.38 -4.14 22.62
CA LYS A 615 32.83 -5.48 22.79
C LYS A 615 33.98 -6.49 22.79
N ASP A 616 33.87 -7.56 23.58
CA ASP A 616 34.89 -8.63 23.60
C ASP A 616 35.03 -9.27 22.21
N GLY A 617 36.27 -9.53 21.79
CA GLY A 617 36.60 -9.99 20.44
C GLY A 617 36.72 -8.86 19.40
N TYR A 618 36.60 -7.59 19.81
CA TYR A 618 36.73 -6.43 18.94
C TYR A 618 37.71 -5.40 19.52
N ASP A 619 38.45 -4.73 18.64
CA ASP A 619 39.14 -3.50 18.97
C ASP A 619 38.14 -2.35 19.12
N ALA A 620 38.23 -1.65 20.25
CA ALA A 620 37.33 -0.56 20.59
C ALA A 620 37.55 0.67 19.72
N ALA A 621 36.47 1.39 19.42
CA ALA A 621 36.49 2.64 18.69
C ALA A 621 36.10 3.81 19.59
N THR A 622 36.72 4.97 19.39
CA THR A 622 36.41 6.20 20.15
C THR A 622 36.26 7.38 19.19
N ALA A 623 35.24 8.19 19.42
CA ALA A 623 35.01 9.45 18.74
C ALA A 623 34.70 10.56 19.76
N THR A 624 34.78 11.81 19.33
CA THR A 624 34.37 12.95 20.16
C THR A 624 33.21 13.68 19.52
N VAL A 625 32.18 13.99 20.30
CA VAL A 625 31.00 14.71 19.83
C VAL A 625 30.71 15.90 20.73
N VAL A 626 30.18 16.98 20.16
CA VAL A 626 29.78 18.16 20.93
C VAL A 626 28.27 18.16 21.06
N VAL A 627 27.79 18.15 22.29
CA VAL A 627 26.35 18.19 22.56
C VAL A 627 25.85 19.63 22.41
N ARG A 628 25.03 19.88 21.39
CA ARG A 628 24.46 21.19 21.09
C ARG A 628 22.96 21.19 21.33
N ARG A 629 22.41 22.39 21.56
CA ARG A 629 20.95 22.58 21.59
C ARG A 629 20.42 22.44 20.16
N GLY A 630 19.29 21.76 20.01
CA GLY A 630 18.55 21.63 18.75
C GLY A 630 19.08 20.55 17.83
N ASP A 631 20.01 19.72 18.30
CA ASP A 631 20.69 18.71 17.49
C ASP A 631 20.84 17.44 18.34
N THR A 632 20.09 16.38 18.01
CA THR A 632 20.42 15.06 18.56
C THR A 632 21.71 14.64 17.89
N ALA A 633 22.81 14.73 18.62
CA ALA A 633 24.12 14.49 18.06
C ALA A 633 24.27 13.00 17.69
N ARG A 634 24.14 12.68 16.40
CA ARG A 634 24.32 11.32 15.90
C ARG A 634 25.80 11.00 15.74
N GLN A 635 26.23 9.88 16.31
CA GLN A 635 27.61 9.39 16.24
C GLN A 635 27.63 7.89 15.99
N ASP A 636 27.75 7.49 14.73
CA ASP A 636 27.99 6.08 14.37
C ASP A 636 29.45 5.71 14.67
N LEU A 637 29.69 4.44 15.02
CA LEU A 637 31.02 3.93 15.40
C LEU A 637 31.29 2.60 14.69
N THR A 638 32.53 2.40 14.22
CA THR A 638 32.97 1.13 13.64
C THR A 638 34.03 0.51 14.54
N ILE A 639 33.73 -0.67 15.10
CA ILE A 639 34.70 -1.48 15.86
C ILE A 639 35.24 -2.60 14.96
N VAL A 640 36.43 -3.14 15.26
CA VAL A 640 37.12 -4.09 14.36
C VAL A 640 37.22 -5.46 15.00
N LEU A 641 36.73 -6.53 14.36
CA LEU A 641 36.95 -7.91 14.87
C LEU A 641 38.45 -8.24 14.96
N GLN A 642 38.86 -8.84 16.08
CA GLN A 642 40.25 -9.22 16.36
C GLN A 642 40.67 -10.54 15.70
N ASP A 643 39.71 -11.46 15.51
CA ASP A 643 39.91 -12.74 14.84
C ASP A 643 38.88 -12.87 13.71
N THR A 644 39.37 -13.19 12.52
CA THR A 644 38.56 -13.33 11.31
C THR A 644 38.50 -14.75 10.79
N ASP A 645 39.23 -15.68 11.38
CA ASP A 645 39.24 -17.06 10.90
C ASP A 645 37.95 -17.76 11.35
N GLY A 646 37.46 -18.66 10.52
CA GLY A 646 36.29 -19.49 10.79
C GLY A 646 36.64 -20.97 10.63
N SER A 647 35.63 -21.77 10.37
CA SER A 647 35.80 -23.21 10.10
C SER A 647 34.83 -23.66 9.01
N ILE A 648 35.13 -24.78 8.36
CA ILE A 648 34.20 -25.45 7.44
C ILE A 648 33.88 -26.82 8.01
N ALA A 649 32.61 -27.13 8.19
CA ALA A 649 32.14 -28.41 8.68
C ALA A 649 31.18 -29.07 7.68
N GLY A 650 30.99 -30.38 7.79
CA GLY A 650 30.05 -31.11 6.95
C GLY A 650 30.05 -32.60 7.28
N ARG A 651 29.52 -33.41 6.37
CA ARG A 651 29.50 -34.87 6.53
C ARG A 651 29.98 -35.58 5.28
N VAL A 652 30.62 -36.72 5.45
CA VAL A 652 30.94 -37.67 4.38
C VAL A 652 30.12 -38.93 4.59
N LEU A 653 29.39 -39.31 3.56
CA LEU A 653 28.47 -40.44 3.54
C LEU A 653 28.79 -41.38 2.37
N ASP A 654 28.32 -42.61 2.43
CA ASP A 654 28.33 -43.52 1.28
C ASP A 654 27.12 -43.29 0.36
N GLN A 655 27.02 -44.08 -0.71
CA GLN A 655 25.92 -43.99 -1.69
C GLN A 655 24.53 -44.32 -1.12
N ARG A 656 24.42 -44.85 0.10
CA ARG A 656 23.16 -45.15 0.79
C ARG A 656 22.81 -44.11 1.86
N ALA A 657 23.58 -43.01 1.92
CA ALA A 657 23.52 -41.99 2.95
C ALA A 657 23.95 -42.48 4.36
N GLU A 658 24.72 -43.56 4.44
CA GLU A 658 25.29 -44.02 5.70
C GLU A 658 26.63 -43.32 5.99
N ALA A 659 26.95 -43.14 7.27
CA ALA A 659 28.16 -42.43 7.70
C ALA A 659 29.44 -43.11 7.20
N LEU A 660 30.33 -42.36 6.55
CA LEU A 660 31.59 -42.88 6.02
C LEU A 660 32.78 -42.27 6.76
N ALA A 661 33.42 -43.09 7.58
CA ALA A 661 34.57 -42.68 8.39
C ALA A 661 35.89 -42.78 7.64
N GLY A 662 36.84 -41.90 7.96
CA GLY A 662 38.23 -41.96 7.49
C GLY A 662 38.48 -41.32 6.12
N ALA A 663 37.46 -40.78 5.46
CA ALA A 663 37.62 -40.00 4.22
C ALA A 663 38.43 -38.74 4.50
N VAL A 664 39.36 -38.39 3.61
CA VAL A 664 40.15 -37.16 3.70
C VAL A 664 39.31 -36.02 3.13
N VAL A 665 39.16 -34.94 3.90
CA VAL A 665 38.45 -33.74 3.48
C VAL A 665 39.42 -32.57 3.44
N THR A 666 39.55 -31.93 2.28
CA THR A 666 40.51 -30.86 2.02
C THR A 666 39.79 -29.59 1.60
N VAL A 667 40.08 -28.46 2.25
CA VAL A 667 39.62 -27.12 1.85
C VAL A 667 40.70 -26.47 0.99
N ARG A 668 40.31 -25.95 -0.17
CA ARG A 668 41.20 -25.26 -1.11
C ARG A 668 40.70 -23.86 -1.47
N ALA A 669 41.62 -22.95 -1.72
CA ALA A 669 41.38 -21.66 -2.37
C ALA A 669 42.12 -21.64 -3.72
N GLY A 670 41.41 -21.91 -4.81
CA GLY A 670 42.06 -22.23 -6.09
C GLY A 670 42.91 -23.50 -5.94
N ASP A 671 44.20 -23.42 -6.29
CA ASP A 671 45.15 -24.54 -6.17
C ASP A 671 45.79 -24.66 -4.77
N GLU A 672 45.60 -23.69 -3.88
CA GLU A 672 46.18 -23.67 -2.54
C GLU A 672 45.35 -24.50 -1.54
N VAL A 673 46.01 -25.36 -0.77
CA VAL A 673 45.39 -26.10 0.34
C VAL A 673 45.41 -25.26 1.61
N ILE A 674 44.23 -24.92 2.11
CA ILE A 674 44.05 -24.13 3.33
C ILE A 674 44.14 -25.03 4.56
N GLY A 675 43.48 -26.18 4.52
CA GLY A 675 43.44 -27.12 5.63
C GLY A 675 42.85 -28.45 5.21
N SER A 676 43.10 -29.48 6.02
CA SER A 676 42.57 -30.82 5.79
C SER A 676 42.25 -31.54 7.09
N THR A 677 41.24 -32.41 7.06
CA THR A 677 40.84 -33.24 8.19
C THR A 677 40.40 -34.64 7.69
N ARG A 678 39.94 -35.49 8.61
CA ARG A 678 39.30 -36.77 8.28
C ARG A 678 37.89 -36.84 8.85
N SER A 679 36.97 -37.49 8.13
CA SER A 679 35.63 -37.75 8.63
C SER A 679 35.64 -38.72 9.82
N GLY A 680 34.83 -38.42 10.84
CA GLY A 680 34.65 -39.24 12.04
C GLY A 680 33.73 -40.45 11.83
N ALA A 681 33.50 -41.22 12.89
CA ALA A 681 32.65 -42.42 12.86
C ALA A 681 31.18 -42.13 12.48
N ASP A 682 30.71 -40.92 12.70
CA ASP A 682 29.38 -40.41 12.32
C ASP A 682 29.38 -39.72 10.93
N GLY A 683 30.51 -39.77 10.22
CA GLY A 683 30.76 -39.11 8.95
C GLY A 683 31.08 -37.62 9.08
N GLY A 684 30.98 -37.02 10.27
CA GLY A 684 31.19 -35.59 10.48
C GLY A 684 32.66 -35.18 10.28
N PHE A 685 32.88 -33.97 9.76
CA PHE A 685 34.21 -33.36 9.67
C PHE A 685 34.15 -31.88 10.05
N VAL A 686 35.27 -31.36 10.55
CA VAL A 686 35.49 -29.91 10.75
C VAL A 686 36.94 -29.60 10.34
N VAL A 687 37.10 -28.63 9.44
CA VAL A 687 38.39 -28.00 9.11
C VAL A 687 38.41 -26.64 9.82
N PRO A 688 39.17 -26.49 10.92
CA PRO A 688 39.29 -25.23 11.64
C PRO A 688 40.22 -24.25 10.91
N ASP A 689 40.30 -23.03 11.44
CA ASP A 689 41.27 -22.00 11.05
C ASP A 689 41.26 -21.67 9.55
N VAL A 690 40.06 -21.68 8.95
CA VAL A 690 39.86 -21.31 7.54
C VAL A 690 39.71 -19.79 7.49
N PRO A 691 40.58 -19.05 6.78
CA PRO A 691 40.48 -17.59 6.71
C PRO A 691 39.12 -17.14 6.21
N MET A 692 38.62 -15.99 6.68
CA MET A 692 37.40 -15.43 6.09
C MET A 692 37.59 -15.19 4.59
N GLY A 693 36.57 -15.53 3.81
CA GLY A 693 36.68 -15.48 2.36
C GLY A 693 35.57 -16.27 1.69
N GLY A 694 35.52 -16.19 0.36
CA GLY A 694 34.58 -16.94 -0.46
C GLY A 694 35.28 -17.65 -1.60
N GLY A 695 34.57 -18.57 -2.23
CA GLY A 695 35.12 -19.35 -3.35
C GLY A 695 36.00 -20.51 -2.90
N TYR A 696 35.87 -20.95 -1.65
CA TYR A 696 36.53 -22.17 -1.20
C TYR A 696 35.91 -23.39 -1.88
N THR A 697 36.76 -24.35 -2.19
CA THR A 697 36.38 -25.68 -2.67
C THR A 697 36.71 -26.72 -1.62
N VAL A 698 35.73 -27.52 -1.22
CA VAL A 698 35.91 -28.67 -0.34
C VAL A 698 35.93 -29.93 -1.19
N VAL A 699 36.97 -30.75 -0.99
CA VAL A 699 37.15 -32.03 -1.70
C VAL A 699 37.14 -33.15 -0.67
N ALA A 700 36.27 -34.14 -0.86
CA ALA A 700 36.19 -35.34 -0.03
C ALA A 700 36.60 -36.57 -0.85
N GLU A 701 37.56 -37.34 -0.33
CA GLU A 701 38.11 -38.53 -0.98
C GLU A 701 38.31 -39.71 -0.02
N LEU A 702 38.04 -40.92 -0.50
CA LEU A 702 38.38 -42.17 0.17
C LEU A 702 38.85 -43.17 -0.89
N GLU A 703 39.94 -43.88 -0.62
CA GLU A 703 40.54 -44.83 -1.58
C GLU A 703 39.50 -45.85 -2.08
N GLY A 704 39.44 -46.02 -3.41
CA GLY A 704 38.52 -46.94 -4.06
C GLY A 704 37.10 -46.40 -4.29
N ARG A 705 36.79 -45.15 -3.94
CA ARG A 705 35.50 -44.48 -4.20
C ARG A 705 35.67 -43.24 -5.08
N GLN A 706 34.57 -42.75 -5.65
CA GLN A 706 34.56 -41.50 -6.40
C GLN A 706 34.91 -40.30 -5.52
N VAL A 707 35.69 -39.36 -6.04
CA VAL A 707 36.03 -38.10 -5.37
C VAL A 707 34.91 -37.09 -5.63
N VAL A 708 34.46 -36.41 -4.58
CA VAL A 708 33.42 -35.38 -4.67
C VAL A 708 34.01 -34.02 -4.26
N GLU A 709 33.76 -33.01 -5.09
CA GLU A 709 34.16 -31.64 -4.82
C GLU A 709 32.94 -30.70 -4.78
N ARG A 710 33.00 -29.68 -3.92
CA ARG A 710 31.98 -28.64 -3.79
C ARG A 710 32.63 -27.28 -3.66
N GLY A 711 32.43 -26.44 -4.67
CA GLY A 711 32.92 -25.06 -4.70
C GLY A 711 31.93 -24.05 -4.11
N GLY A 712 32.35 -22.78 -4.06
CA GLY A 712 31.47 -21.67 -3.69
C GLY A 712 31.23 -21.49 -2.19
N ILE A 713 31.97 -22.22 -1.35
CA ILE A 713 31.82 -22.10 0.10
C ILE A 713 32.43 -20.77 0.57
N SER A 714 31.71 -20.08 1.44
CA SER A 714 32.14 -18.82 2.04
C SER A 714 32.18 -18.94 3.55
N VAL A 715 33.27 -18.47 4.15
CA VAL A 715 33.52 -18.49 5.59
C VAL A 715 33.41 -17.07 6.12
N LEU A 716 32.51 -16.88 7.09
CA LEU A 716 32.37 -15.64 7.82
C LEU A 716 33.25 -15.67 9.09
N PRO A 717 33.71 -14.50 9.58
CA PRO A 717 34.55 -14.39 10.77
C PRO A 717 34.00 -15.13 11.99
N ALA A 718 34.84 -15.95 12.65
CA ALA A 718 34.50 -16.69 13.87
C ALA A 718 33.21 -17.54 13.77
N THR A 719 32.87 -18.02 12.58
CA THR A 719 31.73 -18.92 12.34
C THR A 719 32.17 -20.25 11.75
N THR A 720 31.27 -21.24 11.79
CA THR A 720 31.42 -22.51 11.06
C THR A 720 30.52 -22.48 9.83
N ALA A 721 31.11 -22.47 8.64
CA ALA A 721 30.39 -22.64 7.39
C ALA A 721 30.04 -24.12 7.19
N ASP A 722 28.80 -24.40 6.83
CA ASP A 722 28.35 -25.75 6.51
C ASP A 722 28.58 -26.05 5.03
N ALA A 723 29.44 -27.02 4.76
CA ALA A 723 29.71 -27.56 3.43
C ALA A 723 28.69 -28.61 3.00
N GLY A 724 27.75 -29.02 3.87
CA GLY A 724 26.76 -30.05 3.63
C GLY A 724 27.34 -31.46 3.58
N ALA A 725 26.65 -32.37 2.88
CA ALA A 725 27.03 -33.77 2.80
C ALA A 725 27.70 -34.13 1.46
N PHE A 726 28.76 -34.94 1.53
CA PHE A 726 29.51 -35.46 0.38
C PHE A 726 29.25 -36.98 0.29
N LEU A 727 28.61 -37.44 -0.78
CA LEU A 727 28.29 -38.85 -0.99
C LEU A 727 29.34 -39.49 -1.88
N LEU A 728 30.17 -40.37 -1.32
CA LEU A 728 31.25 -41.04 -2.04
C LEU A 728 30.74 -42.40 -2.55
N ALA A 729 30.38 -42.44 -3.83
CA ALA A 729 29.88 -43.65 -4.48
C ALA A 729 30.99 -44.67 -4.74
N ASP A 730 30.62 -45.95 -4.69
CA ASP A 730 31.46 -47.04 -5.16
C ASP A 730 31.57 -46.98 -6.71
N PRO A 731 32.68 -47.47 -7.30
CA PRO A 731 32.92 -47.38 -8.74
C PRO A 731 32.01 -48.29 -9.56
N GLU A 732 31.43 -49.32 -8.94
CA GLU A 732 30.44 -50.20 -9.55
C GLU A 732 29.04 -49.83 -9.04
N ARG A 733 28.08 -49.72 -9.97
CA ARG A 733 26.67 -49.52 -9.63
C ARG A 733 26.08 -50.76 -8.97
N GLU A 734 25.14 -50.54 -8.07
CA GLU A 734 24.39 -51.62 -7.43
C GLU A 734 22.94 -51.63 -7.94
N ASP A 735 22.62 -52.56 -8.85
CA ASP A 735 21.27 -52.69 -9.40
C ASP A 735 20.28 -53.19 -8.33
N LEU A 736 19.23 -52.41 -8.08
CA LEU A 736 18.13 -52.77 -7.17
C LEU A 736 16.99 -53.44 -7.92
N GLN A 737 16.64 -52.89 -9.09
CA GLN A 737 15.53 -53.35 -9.93
C GLN A 737 15.87 -53.13 -11.39
N VAL A 738 15.57 -54.13 -12.23
CA VAL A 738 15.78 -54.11 -13.69
C VAL A 738 14.57 -54.77 -14.34
N HIS A 739 13.90 -54.03 -15.22
CA HIS A 739 12.67 -54.45 -15.89
C HIS A 739 12.67 -54.03 -17.36
N GLU A 740 13.05 -54.96 -18.23
CA GLU A 740 13.08 -54.81 -19.70
C GLU A 740 11.75 -55.23 -20.37
N PHE A 741 10.77 -55.73 -19.61
CA PHE A 741 9.44 -56.20 -20.08
C PHE A 741 9.40 -57.31 -21.16
N ASP A 742 10.53 -57.71 -21.74
CA ASP A 742 10.68 -58.72 -22.81
C ASP A 742 10.04 -60.09 -22.53
N ASP A 743 10.13 -60.54 -21.28
CA ASP A 743 9.62 -61.84 -20.84
C ASP A 743 8.10 -61.87 -20.64
N LEU A 744 7.41 -60.73 -20.78
CA LEU A 744 5.95 -60.63 -20.59
C LEU A 744 5.18 -60.89 -21.89
N PRO A 745 4.03 -61.59 -21.84
CA PRO A 745 3.23 -61.84 -23.03
C PRO A 745 2.58 -60.56 -23.57
N THR A 746 2.52 -60.42 -24.90
CA THR A 746 1.83 -59.33 -25.60
C THR A 746 0.36 -59.25 -25.23
N GLY A 747 -0.15 -58.05 -24.96
CA GLY A 747 -1.53 -57.79 -24.55
C GLY A 747 -1.62 -56.97 -23.26
N ALA A 748 -2.80 -56.91 -22.66
CA ALA A 748 -3.02 -56.12 -21.44
C ALA A 748 -2.08 -56.55 -20.32
N LEU A 749 -1.34 -55.60 -19.75
CA LEU A 749 -0.43 -55.82 -18.62
C LEU A 749 -1.25 -56.05 -17.34
N PRO A 750 -1.22 -57.25 -16.73
CA PRO A 750 -1.95 -57.48 -15.48
C PRO A 750 -1.39 -56.64 -14.33
N ASP A 751 -2.27 -56.15 -13.46
CA ASP A 751 -1.86 -55.46 -12.23
C ASP A 751 -0.98 -56.37 -11.34
N GLY A 752 0.12 -55.81 -10.82
CA GLY A 752 1.14 -56.53 -10.05
C GLY A 752 2.21 -57.24 -10.88
N SER A 753 2.14 -57.20 -12.22
CA SER A 753 3.13 -57.83 -13.09
C SER A 753 4.51 -57.19 -12.91
N ALA A 754 5.52 -58.04 -12.65
CA ALA A 754 6.89 -57.59 -12.37
C ALA A 754 7.00 -56.52 -11.26
N GLY A 755 6.05 -56.48 -10.32
CA GLY A 755 6.03 -55.51 -9.21
C GLY A 755 5.42 -54.15 -9.55
N TRP A 756 4.90 -53.97 -10.77
CA TRP A 756 4.22 -52.75 -11.20
C TRP A 756 2.73 -52.76 -10.86
N THR A 757 2.26 -51.68 -10.26
CA THR A 757 0.84 -51.36 -10.15
C THR A 757 0.36 -50.73 -11.45
N VAL A 758 -0.70 -51.29 -12.04
CA VAL A 758 -1.26 -50.88 -13.33
C VAL A 758 -2.57 -50.11 -13.13
N SER A 759 -2.64 -48.88 -13.67
CA SER A 759 -3.87 -48.09 -13.71
C SER A 759 -4.35 -47.94 -15.14
N ALA A 760 -5.53 -48.50 -15.46
CA ALA A 760 -6.07 -48.54 -16.82
C ALA A 760 -7.60 -48.31 -16.90
N THR A 761 -8.23 -47.74 -15.87
CA THR A 761 -9.71 -47.60 -15.85
C THR A 761 -10.22 -46.79 -17.05
N GLY A 762 -10.97 -47.43 -17.96
CA GLY A 762 -11.51 -46.82 -19.18
C GLY A 762 -10.47 -46.50 -20.26
N ASN A 763 -9.25 -47.02 -20.10
CA ASN A 763 -8.07 -46.79 -20.93
C ASN A 763 -7.31 -48.12 -21.11
N ALA A 764 -6.09 -48.11 -21.67
CA ALA A 764 -5.30 -49.34 -21.84
C ALA A 764 -3.83 -49.17 -21.42
N VAL A 765 -3.26 -50.24 -20.86
CA VAL A 765 -1.84 -50.42 -20.55
C VAL A 765 -1.46 -51.80 -21.03
N ASP A 766 -0.68 -51.88 -22.09
CA ASP A 766 -0.42 -53.13 -22.83
C ASP A 766 1.08 -53.36 -22.99
N VAL A 767 1.51 -54.62 -22.91
CA VAL A 767 2.82 -55.06 -23.41
C VAL A 767 2.71 -55.21 -24.93
N VAL A 768 3.63 -54.59 -25.67
CA VAL A 768 3.61 -54.54 -27.14
C VAL A 768 4.97 -54.88 -27.73
N GLU A 769 4.96 -55.46 -28.94
CA GLU A 769 6.16 -55.82 -29.71
C GLU A 769 6.79 -54.59 -30.39
N VAL A 770 7.12 -53.59 -29.58
CA VAL A 770 7.79 -52.35 -30.00
C VAL A 770 9.02 -52.18 -29.11
N PRO A 771 10.24 -52.10 -29.67
CA PRO A 771 10.54 -51.98 -31.09
C PRO A 771 10.47 -53.30 -31.90
N SER A 772 10.44 -54.48 -31.27
CA SER A 772 10.40 -55.75 -31.99
C SER A 772 9.69 -56.89 -31.24
N ALA A 773 9.59 -58.07 -31.84
CA ALA A 773 8.99 -59.23 -31.15
C ALA A 773 9.84 -59.79 -29.99
N SER A 774 11.14 -59.48 -29.98
CA SER A 774 12.12 -59.90 -28.97
C SER A 774 12.59 -58.76 -28.06
N ASP A 775 12.04 -57.56 -28.23
CA ASP A 775 12.35 -56.32 -27.51
C ASP A 775 11.01 -55.58 -27.34
N ARG A 776 10.37 -55.79 -26.19
CA ARG A 776 8.96 -55.42 -25.91
C ARG A 776 8.89 -54.34 -24.86
N SER A 777 7.99 -53.39 -25.09
CA SER A 777 7.75 -52.28 -24.17
C SER A 777 6.33 -52.25 -23.61
N VAL A 778 6.12 -51.42 -22.58
CA VAL A 778 4.79 -51.10 -22.05
C VAL A 778 4.25 -49.85 -22.73
N ARG A 779 3.10 -49.97 -23.39
CA ARG A 779 2.36 -48.86 -24.01
C ARG A 779 1.22 -48.39 -23.12
N LEU A 780 1.27 -47.12 -22.72
CA LEU A 780 0.20 -46.41 -22.02
C LEU A 780 -0.71 -45.74 -23.05
N THR A 781 -1.99 -46.07 -23.11
CA THR A 781 -2.95 -45.46 -24.06
C THR A 781 -4.12 -44.81 -23.31
N ARG A 782 -4.20 -43.48 -23.37
CA ARG A 782 -5.26 -42.70 -22.73
C ARG A 782 -6.21 -42.07 -23.75
N THR A 783 -7.46 -42.53 -23.74
CA THR A 783 -8.54 -42.10 -24.64
C THR A 783 -9.75 -41.53 -23.89
N ALA A 784 -9.86 -41.77 -22.58
CA ALA A 784 -10.95 -41.28 -21.74
C ALA A 784 -10.43 -40.62 -20.45
N ASN A 785 -11.11 -39.58 -20.00
CA ASN A 785 -10.82 -38.89 -18.74
C ASN A 785 -11.40 -39.64 -17.52
N THR A 786 -10.96 -40.88 -17.33
CA THR A 786 -11.34 -41.79 -16.24
C THR A 786 -10.11 -42.19 -15.42
N GLY A 787 -10.31 -42.78 -14.23
CA GLY A 787 -9.22 -43.26 -13.37
C GLY A 787 -8.72 -42.29 -12.28
N GLY A 788 -9.36 -41.14 -12.07
CA GLY A 788 -9.01 -40.20 -10.98
C GLY A 788 -7.57 -39.68 -11.06
N THR A 789 -6.93 -39.48 -9.89
CA THR A 789 -5.54 -39.03 -9.79
C THR A 789 -4.51 -40.04 -10.29
N ALA A 790 -4.83 -41.34 -10.20
CA ALA A 790 -3.99 -42.45 -10.68
C ALA A 790 -3.89 -42.51 -12.22
N GLY A 791 -4.92 -42.05 -12.94
CA GLY A 791 -4.89 -41.86 -14.39
C GLY A 791 -4.76 -43.17 -15.18
N THR A 792 -3.88 -43.15 -16.19
CA THR A 792 -3.47 -44.29 -17.02
C THR A 792 -1.95 -44.42 -16.92
N GLY A 793 -1.43 -45.53 -16.42
CA GLY A 793 0.01 -45.64 -16.16
C GLY A 793 0.44 -46.90 -15.43
N VAL A 794 1.75 -47.02 -15.25
CA VAL A 794 2.40 -47.97 -14.36
C VAL A 794 3.12 -47.22 -13.24
N SER A 795 3.06 -47.75 -12.03
CA SER A 795 3.73 -47.17 -10.86
C SER A 795 4.26 -48.24 -9.94
N GLN A 796 5.25 -47.89 -9.14
CA GLN A 796 5.84 -48.78 -8.16
C GLN A 796 6.16 -48.01 -6.88
N VAL A 797 5.85 -48.63 -5.74
CA VAL A 797 6.22 -48.14 -4.41
C VAL A 797 7.36 -49.00 -3.89
N PHE A 798 8.43 -48.37 -3.42
CA PHE A 798 9.57 -49.07 -2.87
C PHE A 798 9.24 -49.58 -1.47
N ALA A 799 9.50 -50.87 -1.22
CA ALA A 799 9.22 -51.51 0.06
C ALA A 799 9.97 -50.82 1.23
N THR A 800 11.16 -50.27 0.94
CA THR A 800 11.88 -49.36 1.82
C THR A 800 12.23 -48.11 1.00
N PRO A 801 11.85 -46.90 1.44
CA PRO A 801 12.22 -45.69 0.75
C PRO A 801 13.75 -45.56 0.59
N LEU A 802 14.20 -45.31 -0.64
CA LEU A 802 15.61 -45.28 -1.03
C LEU A 802 16.24 -43.94 -0.61
N ARG A 803 17.46 -43.99 -0.06
CA ARG A 803 18.21 -42.83 0.45
C ARG A 803 19.63 -42.83 -0.09
N GLY A 804 20.26 -41.68 -0.14
CA GLY A 804 21.58 -41.50 -0.74
C GLY A 804 21.49 -41.15 -2.23
N LEU A 805 22.40 -41.73 -3.00
CA LEU A 805 22.58 -41.50 -4.42
C LEU A 805 21.88 -42.61 -5.22
N VAL A 806 20.71 -42.29 -5.77
CA VAL A 806 19.85 -43.24 -6.50
C VAL A 806 19.83 -42.88 -7.98
N THR A 807 20.14 -43.84 -8.84
CA THR A 807 20.07 -43.66 -10.30
C THR A 807 18.87 -44.40 -10.87
N VAL A 808 18.06 -43.67 -11.65
CA VAL A 808 16.89 -44.19 -12.38
C VAL A 808 17.15 -44.06 -13.87
N GLU A 809 17.09 -45.18 -14.58
CA GLU A 809 17.23 -45.26 -16.04
C GLU A 809 15.93 -45.83 -16.63
N ALA A 810 15.50 -45.29 -17.77
CA ALA A 810 14.36 -45.81 -18.53
C ALA A 810 14.39 -45.31 -19.97
N ARG A 811 13.85 -46.11 -20.89
CA ARG A 811 13.62 -45.71 -22.27
C ARG A 811 12.19 -45.27 -22.46
N VAL A 812 11.99 -44.12 -23.10
CA VAL A 812 10.65 -43.53 -23.26
C VAL A 812 10.42 -43.02 -24.68
N MET A 813 9.18 -43.13 -25.17
CA MET A 813 8.82 -42.74 -26.53
C MET A 813 7.36 -42.26 -26.65
N ARG A 814 7.10 -41.34 -27.59
CA ARG A 814 5.78 -40.91 -28.06
C ARG A 814 5.61 -41.26 -29.53
N ASP A 815 4.50 -41.86 -29.92
CA ASP A 815 4.20 -42.25 -31.32
C ASP A 815 3.08 -41.41 -31.96
N GLN A 816 2.40 -40.57 -31.17
CA GLN A 816 1.27 -39.76 -31.63
C GLN A 816 1.55 -38.26 -31.54
N PRO A 817 1.18 -37.48 -32.59
CA PRO A 817 1.35 -36.04 -32.58
C PRO A 817 0.44 -35.38 -31.54
N TYR A 818 0.86 -34.21 -31.05
CA TYR A 818 -0.02 -33.31 -30.33
C TYR A 818 -1.07 -32.73 -31.28
N VAL A 819 -2.34 -32.74 -30.86
CA VAL A 819 -3.45 -32.18 -31.67
C VAL A 819 -3.97 -30.88 -31.07
N SER A 820 -4.50 -30.92 -29.83
CA SER A 820 -4.95 -29.74 -29.09
C SER A 820 -5.16 -30.07 -27.61
N GLY A 821 -5.33 -29.06 -26.74
CA GLY A 821 -5.60 -29.25 -25.31
C GLY A 821 -4.36 -29.63 -24.48
N SER A 822 -4.58 -30.37 -23.38
CA SER A 822 -3.53 -30.86 -22.47
C SER A 822 -2.83 -32.09 -23.05
N ASN A 823 -1.50 -32.23 -22.87
CA ASN A 823 -0.74 -33.33 -23.45
C ASN A 823 0.42 -33.83 -22.57
N TRP A 824 0.26 -33.74 -21.27
CA TRP A 824 1.29 -34.05 -20.28
C TRP A 824 1.37 -35.55 -19.97
N PHE A 825 2.49 -36.18 -20.31
CA PHE A 825 2.84 -37.57 -19.96
C PHE A 825 4.08 -37.58 -19.06
N GLY A 826 3.95 -38.05 -17.81
CA GLY A 826 5.06 -38.15 -16.86
C GLY A 826 5.91 -39.39 -17.13
N LEU A 827 7.21 -39.21 -17.39
CA LEU A 827 8.11 -40.21 -17.99
C LEU A 827 9.60 -39.99 -17.60
N PRO A 828 10.07 -40.23 -16.36
CA PRO A 828 9.36 -40.67 -15.17
C PRO A 828 9.03 -39.55 -14.16
N TYR A 829 8.16 -39.86 -13.21
CA TYR A 829 7.95 -39.09 -11.98
C TYR A 829 8.44 -39.88 -10.76
N LEU A 830 9.14 -39.19 -9.87
CA LEU A 830 9.70 -39.73 -8.63
C LEU A 830 9.02 -39.10 -7.42
N TYR A 831 8.58 -39.93 -6.47
CA TYR A 831 7.71 -39.52 -5.37
C TYR A 831 8.32 -39.73 -4.00
N ASN A 832 7.99 -38.83 -3.08
CA ASN A 832 8.21 -39.03 -1.65
C ASN A 832 7.08 -39.86 -1.01
N ALA A 833 7.24 -40.22 0.27
CA ALA A 833 6.28 -41.06 0.99
C ALA A 833 4.89 -40.43 1.18
N SER A 834 4.75 -39.12 1.03
CA SER A 834 3.46 -38.41 1.07
C SER A 834 2.73 -38.39 -0.28
N GLY A 835 3.37 -38.91 -1.34
CA GLY A 835 2.83 -38.89 -2.70
C GLY A 835 3.09 -37.58 -3.46
N ALA A 836 3.97 -36.71 -2.95
CA ALA A 836 4.40 -35.50 -3.67
C ALA A 836 5.60 -35.81 -4.59
N ALA A 837 5.61 -35.21 -5.78
CA ALA A 837 6.67 -35.40 -6.76
C ALA A 837 7.93 -34.59 -6.39
N ALA A 838 9.06 -35.27 -6.26
CA ALA A 838 10.37 -34.67 -5.97
C ALA A 838 11.15 -34.36 -7.27
N VAL A 839 11.12 -35.29 -8.24
CA VAL A 839 11.69 -35.11 -9.59
C VAL A 839 10.60 -35.44 -10.61
N SER A 840 10.49 -34.63 -11.66
CA SER A 840 9.43 -34.73 -12.66
C SER A 840 10.00 -34.51 -14.05
N LEU A 841 9.99 -35.55 -14.87
CA LEU A 841 10.24 -35.46 -16.32
C LEU A 841 8.93 -35.77 -17.06
N ALA A 842 8.63 -35.01 -18.10
CA ALA A 842 7.42 -35.21 -18.87
C ALA A 842 7.62 -34.91 -20.35
N PHE A 843 6.81 -35.53 -21.20
CA PHE A 843 6.64 -35.12 -22.59
C PHE A 843 5.34 -34.29 -22.67
N ASP A 844 5.40 -33.07 -23.20
CA ASP A 844 4.26 -32.18 -23.40
C ASP A 844 4.42 -31.40 -24.71
N LYS A 845 3.39 -31.45 -25.58
CA LYS A 845 3.26 -30.60 -26.78
C LYS A 845 4.51 -30.59 -27.68
N GLY A 846 5.11 -31.75 -27.93
CA GLY A 846 6.32 -31.89 -28.76
C GLY A 846 7.64 -31.63 -28.04
N ASN A 847 7.61 -31.40 -26.72
CA ASN A 847 8.80 -31.11 -25.92
C ASN A 847 8.96 -32.09 -24.76
N ILE A 848 10.21 -32.29 -24.36
CA ILE A 848 10.62 -32.91 -23.10
C ILE A 848 10.78 -31.78 -22.08
N ILE A 849 10.09 -31.89 -20.96
CA ILE A 849 10.00 -30.90 -19.89
C ILE A 849 10.52 -31.52 -18.60
N ALA A 850 11.42 -30.83 -17.90
CA ALA A 850 11.85 -31.19 -16.55
C ALA A 850 11.47 -30.08 -15.55
N TYR A 851 11.20 -30.45 -14.29
CA TYR A 851 11.12 -29.47 -13.21
C TYR A 851 12.50 -29.26 -12.60
N GLU A 852 12.93 -28.01 -12.52
CA GLU A 852 14.14 -27.54 -11.86
C GLU A 852 13.67 -26.65 -10.70
N GLY A 853 13.60 -27.24 -9.49
CA GLY A 853 12.86 -26.63 -8.38
C GLY A 853 11.36 -26.56 -8.65
N SER A 854 10.71 -25.47 -8.23
CA SER A 854 9.27 -25.28 -8.43
C SER A 854 8.89 -24.86 -9.87
N THR A 855 9.87 -24.69 -10.77
CA THR A 855 9.66 -24.20 -12.14
C THR A 855 9.90 -25.31 -13.15
N SER A 856 9.06 -25.39 -14.19
CA SER A 856 9.25 -26.29 -15.32
C SER A 856 10.05 -25.64 -16.45
N ARG A 857 10.94 -26.39 -17.10
CA ARG A 857 11.75 -25.94 -18.23
C ARG A 857 11.68 -26.96 -19.37
N THR A 858 11.60 -26.46 -20.61
CA THR A 858 11.81 -27.27 -21.80
C THR A 858 13.29 -27.62 -21.92
N VAL A 859 13.62 -28.91 -21.89
CA VAL A 859 15.01 -29.40 -21.94
C VAL A 859 15.43 -29.84 -23.35
N ALA A 860 14.48 -30.36 -24.14
CA ALA A 860 14.69 -30.72 -25.55
C ALA A 860 13.35 -30.88 -26.28
N PRO A 861 13.27 -30.75 -27.62
CA PRO A 861 12.14 -31.28 -28.39
C PRO A 861 12.20 -32.83 -28.43
N TYR A 862 11.05 -33.49 -28.57
CA TYR A 862 11.00 -34.93 -28.88
C TYR A 862 10.53 -35.19 -30.31
N GLU A 863 10.91 -36.35 -30.84
CA GLU A 863 10.53 -36.84 -32.17
C GLU A 863 9.60 -38.04 -32.03
N LEU A 864 8.58 -38.12 -32.90
CA LEU A 864 7.61 -39.21 -32.86
C LEU A 864 8.25 -40.52 -33.32
N GLY A 865 8.05 -41.60 -32.55
CA GLY A 865 8.60 -42.93 -32.82
C GLY A 865 10.07 -43.10 -32.45
N ARG A 866 10.74 -42.05 -31.93
CA ARG A 866 12.13 -42.14 -31.43
C ARG A 866 12.14 -42.49 -29.94
N TRP A 867 12.95 -43.48 -29.59
CA TRP A 867 13.28 -43.81 -28.20
C TRP A 867 14.31 -42.83 -27.64
N TYR A 868 14.11 -42.44 -26.38
CA TYR A 868 15.03 -41.62 -25.60
C TYR A 868 15.48 -42.38 -24.37
N ASP A 869 16.79 -42.48 -24.16
CA ASP A 869 17.38 -43.07 -22.95
C ASP A 869 17.45 -41.98 -21.87
N VAL A 870 16.57 -42.06 -20.88
CA VAL A 870 16.52 -41.13 -19.74
C VAL A 870 17.33 -41.72 -18.61
N ARG A 871 18.25 -40.92 -18.04
CA ARG A 871 18.92 -41.25 -16.78
C ARG A 871 18.84 -40.07 -15.82
N LEU A 872 18.29 -40.32 -14.63
CA LEU A 872 18.24 -39.40 -13.51
C LEU A 872 19.18 -39.89 -12.42
N VAL A 873 20.17 -39.09 -12.03
CA VAL A 873 21.03 -39.35 -10.87
C VAL A 873 20.54 -38.46 -9.74
N VAL A 874 20.02 -39.06 -8.67
CA VAL A 874 19.23 -38.37 -7.63
C VAL A 874 19.95 -38.45 -6.29
N ASP A 875 20.42 -37.31 -5.81
CA ASP A 875 20.98 -37.13 -4.47
C ASP A 875 19.87 -36.71 -3.51
N THR A 876 19.38 -37.67 -2.73
CA THR A 876 18.32 -37.43 -1.74
C THR A 876 18.79 -36.75 -0.46
N VAL A 877 20.11 -36.65 -0.22
CA VAL A 877 20.68 -35.99 0.96
C VAL A 877 20.81 -34.50 0.73
N ASN A 878 21.32 -34.12 -0.45
CA ASN A 878 21.45 -32.72 -0.84
C ASN A 878 20.19 -32.19 -1.58
N GLU A 879 19.23 -33.07 -1.89
CA GLU A 879 18.00 -32.78 -2.64
C GLU A 879 18.27 -32.20 -4.03
N ARG A 880 19.21 -32.83 -4.73
CA ARG A 880 19.69 -32.45 -6.06
C ARG A 880 19.61 -33.60 -7.05
N PHE A 881 19.46 -33.30 -8.34
CA PHE A 881 19.53 -34.33 -9.37
C PHE A 881 20.21 -33.84 -10.65
N ASP A 882 20.79 -34.79 -11.36
CA ASP A 882 21.22 -34.62 -12.75
C ASP A 882 20.26 -35.33 -13.69
N LEU A 883 20.08 -34.77 -14.88
CA LEU A 883 19.32 -35.38 -15.97
C LEU A 883 20.21 -35.60 -17.18
N TYR A 884 20.24 -36.83 -17.67
CA TYR A 884 20.87 -37.21 -18.92
C TYR A 884 19.80 -37.68 -19.91
N LEU A 885 19.95 -37.28 -21.17
CA LEU A 885 19.18 -37.78 -22.30
C LEU A 885 20.16 -38.34 -23.33
N ASP A 886 19.98 -39.60 -23.74
CA ASP A 886 20.84 -40.30 -24.70
C ASP A 886 22.33 -40.20 -24.31
N GLY A 887 22.63 -40.37 -23.02
CA GLY A 887 23.97 -40.27 -22.44
C GLY A 887 24.54 -38.86 -22.30
N THR A 888 23.87 -37.83 -22.82
CA THR A 888 24.29 -36.43 -22.70
C THR A 888 23.70 -35.80 -21.45
N ARG A 889 24.52 -35.14 -20.60
CA ARG A 889 24.01 -34.40 -19.44
C ARG A 889 23.30 -33.13 -19.91
N ILE A 890 22.01 -33.02 -19.60
CA ILE A 890 21.13 -31.92 -20.00
C ILE A 890 20.88 -30.96 -18.85
N SER A 891 20.76 -31.49 -17.64
CA SER A 891 20.67 -30.71 -16.40
C SER A 891 21.72 -31.23 -15.42
N ASP A 892 22.37 -30.30 -14.74
CA ASP A 892 23.50 -30.52 -13.82
C ASP A 892 23.16 -29.86 -12.49
N ASP A 893 23.22 -30.63 -11.40
CA ASP A 893 22.95 -30.22 -10.03
C ASP A 893 21.66 -29.37 -9.93
N GLN A 894 20.48 -29.93 -10.18
CA GLN A 894 19.21 -29.20 -10.13
C GLN A 894 18.42 -29.48 -8.84
N PRO A 895 17.73 -28.48 -8.27
CA PRO A 895 16.97 -28.69 -7.03
C PRO A 895 15.73 -29.55 -7.26
N PHE A 896 15.36 -30.32 -6.25
CA PHE A 896 14.08 -31.01 -6.24
C PHE A 896 12.90 -30.04 -6.33
N ARG A 897 11.84 -30.50 -6.97
CA ARG A 897 10.54 -29.81 -7.03
C ARG A 897 9.89 -29.69 -5.66
N THR A 898 9.99 -30.76 -4.88
CA THR A 898 9.49 -30.84 -3.51
C THR A 898 10.56 -31.52 -2.68
N SER A 899 10.86 -30.97 -1.50
CA SER A 899 11.80 -31.58 -0.55
C SER A 899 11.42 -33.04 -0.25
N MET A 900 12.43 -33.89 -0.18
CA MET A 900 12.28 -35.33 -0.07
C MET A 900 13.51 -35.96 0.59
N PRO A 901 13.38 -36.53 1.81
CA PRO A 901 14.49 -37.19 2.48
C PRO A 901 14.76 -38.64 2.00
N ALA A 902 13.85 -39.19 1.19
CA ALA A 902 13.95 -40.55 0.63
C ALA A 902 12.95 -40.74 -0.52
N LEU A 903 13.35 -41.47 -1.55
CA LEU A 903 12.50 -41.84 -2.68
C LEU A 903 11.58 -43.01 -2.29
N ALA A 904 10.27 -42.80 -2.37
CA ALA A 904 9.27 -43.79 -1.99
C ALA A 904 8.62 -44.50 -3.18
N GLY A 905 8.69 -43.93 -4.38
CA GLY A 905 8.15 -44.58 -5.57
C GLY A 905 8.44 -43.87 -6.88
N ILE A 906 8.10 -44.56 -7.97
CA ILE A 906 8.24 -44.10 -9.35
C ILE A 906 6.92 -44.32 -10.09
N ALA A 907 6.59 -43.44 -11.03
CA ALA A 907 5.47 -43.67 -11.95
C ALA A 907 5.73 -43.13 -13.35
N PHE A 908 5.12 -43.82 -14.31
CA PHE A 908 4.98 -43.40 -15.70
C PHE A 908 3.50 -43.33 -16.03
N TYR A 909 2.96 -42.16 -16.34
CA TYR A 909 1.51 -42.00 -16.42
C TYR A 909 1.03 -40.79 -17.24
N ALA A 910 -0.25 -40.82 -17.59
CA ALA A 910 -1.04 -39.66 -18.00
C ALA A 910 -2.38 -39.67 -17.24
N ASN A 911 -2.78 -38.52 -16.69
CA ASN A 911 -4.08 -38.37 -16.00
C ASN A 911 -4.85 -37.17 -16.58
N SER A 912 -6.03 -36.87 -16.02
CA SER A 912 -6.86 -35.74 -16.48
C SER A 912 -7.14 -35.80 -18.00
N SER A 913 -7.21 -34.65 -18.69
CA SER A 913 -7.46 -34.55 -20.12
C SER A 913 -6.21 -34.75 -21.02
N ASN A 914 -5.15 -35.41 -20.52
CA ASN A 914 -3.93 -35.67 -21.28
C ASN A 914 -4.08 -36.93 -22.16
N TYR A 915 -4.51 -36.76 -23.41
CA TYR A 915 -4.81 -37.88 -24.32
C TYR A 915 -3.61 -38.30 -25.20
N GLY A 916 -3.64 -39.56 -25.65
CA GLY A 916 -2.67 -40.15 -26.59
C GLY A 916 -1.94 -41.36 -26.01
N SER A 917 -0.81 -41.74 -26.61
CA SER A 917 0.01 -42.88 -26.16
C SER A 917 1.47 -42.54 -25.87
N ALA A 918 2.06 -43.25 -24.90
CA ALA A 918 3.48 -43.22 -24.60
C ALA A 918 3.99 -44.63 -24.29
N TYR A 919 5.28 -44.86 -24.47
CA TYR A 919 5.92 -46.16 -24.26
C TYR A 919 7.02 -46.02 -23.21
N VAL A 920 7.20 -47.08 -22.43
CA VAL A 920 8.21 -47.20 -21.38
C VAL A 920 8.90 -48.55 -21.53
N ASP A 921 10.22 -48.55 -21.46
CA ASP A 921 11.04 -49.74 -21.59
C ASP A 921 12.32 -49.66 -20.75
N ASP A 922 13.02 -50.78 -20.57
CA ASP A 922 14.34 -50.88 -19.93
C ASP A 922 14.46 -50.08 -18.63
N VAL A 923 13.50 -50.26 -17.71
CA VAL A 923 13.46 -49.50 -16.45
C VAL A 923 14.43 -50.11 -15.46
N ARG A 924 15.41 -49.32 -15.02
CA ARG A 924 16.43 -49.71 -14.05
C ARG A 924 16.54 -48.71 -12.92
N ILE A 925 16.69 -49.23 -11.70
CA ILE A 925 16.90 -48.44 -10.49
C ILE A 925 18.10 -49.03 -9.75
N SER A 926 19.05 -48.19 -9.38
CA SER A 926 20.32 -48.61 -8.76
C SER A 926 20.80 -47.60 -7.71
N TYR A 927 21.69 -48.04 -6.82
CA TYR A 927 22.54 -47.12 -6.03
C TYR A 927 23.82 -46.80 -6.78
N GLY A 928 24.26 -45.54 -6.66
CA GLY A 928 25.50 -45.05 -7.28
C GLY A 928 25.33 -44.55 -8.72
N ILE A 929 26.49 -44.40 -9.37
CA ILE A 929 26.82 -43.67 -10.62
C ILE A 929 27.10 -42.19 -10.41
#